data_AF-A0A8J2XQV4-F1
#
_entry.id   AF-A0A8J2XQV4-F1
#
_cell.length_a   1.000
_cell.length_b   1.000
_cell.length_c   1.000
_cell.angle_alpha   90.00
_cell.angle_beta   90.00
_cell.angle_gamma   90.00
#
_symmetry.space_group_name_H-M   'P 1'
#
loop_
_entity.id
_entity.type
_entity.pdbx_description
1 polymer ?
#
loop_
_entity_poly.entity_id
_entity_poly.type
_entity_poly.pdbx_seq_one_letter_code
_entity_poly.pdbx_strand_id
1 'polypeptide(L)'
;MKNDARVVVYLLLIVFHYCNAHGQTVSGTVNSYYQVTAVNTATNTVTVSNAAGLTAGQRVFLYQAKGAVITSTNTSGYGDITTLNNAGGYELNTICSISGNQVWLVNTMVHTYDPTGQVQLVTVPSSPSLTVSGTVTGASWNPATGTGGIVALEATGTINLNAGINVSGQGFQGGALVNYAIPPYNCDWTVTVSDYYFGLTASGYYNGGKKGEGIAAYIVNEEYGRGKLANGGGGGDNGNSGGAGGGNYGVGGAGGQRTGESFFDCHAQYPGIGGAALSALGYSTAANRIFFGGGGGSGQENNGVGEPGANGGGIIFLSAPTIVGGGGQLLAYGLRPTNPTNTDPLQAEGDGGGGGGAGGTIVLNAATITGSITAQAYGGRGSDASNLVNDCTGPGGGGGGGIIWAAGGVFPAAVSATVTGGANGVVSSGNSKLSCQGASNGATSGAAGLSQSGYTLPVSAGPVCTILASPALQYLNASRGDQDVILTWGLSSSAAATDIRSFIIQRSTDLAHFDSLATLPCSQAVIDYQYTDAAVNIDGAVAYRLAWKDDAGDWSYSRIVAVPGMPGPDAASIRLYPNPATDHLTMTVISNSGGDAAITVSNALGQSLLIKPVTLHRGLNTISVALNTLAPATYFLVLESAGRRLVKPFLKRNE
;
A
#
# COMPACT_ATOMS: atom_id res chain seq x y z
N MET A 1 34.97 79.21 -0.32
CA MET A 1 35.02 77.83 -0.83
C MET A 1 34.11 76.99 0.06
N LYS A 2 32.88 76.72 -0.42
CA LYS A 2 31.85 75.96 0.28
C LYS A 2 32.02 74.49 -0.12
N ASN A 3 32.21 73.59 0.84
CA ASN A 3 32.18 72.15 0.63
C ASN A 3 30.80 71.61 1.01
N ASP A 4 30.05 71.16 0.01
CA ASP A 4 28.78 70.47 0.17
C ASP A 4 29.04 69.02 0.59
N ALA A 5 28.63 68.65 1.80
CA ALA A 5 28.60 67.27 2.26
C ALA A 5 27.29 66.60 1.79
N ARG A 6 27.39 65.67 0.84
CA ARG A 6 26.29 64.78 0.45
C ARG A 6 26.21 63.59 1.41
N VAL A 7 25.15 63.52 2.21
CA VAL A 7 24.78 62.34 2.99
C VAL A 7 24.06 61.35 2.06
N VAL A 8 24.66 60.19 1.83
CA VAL A 8 24.02 59.06 1.13
C VAL A 8 23.40 58.15 2.18
N VAL A 9 22.08 58.12 2.25
CA VAL A 9 21.32 57.18 3.08
C VAL A 9 21.15 55.88 2.28
N TYR A 10 21.81 54.80 2.71
CA TYR A 10 21.54 53.46 2.21
C TYR A 10 20.27 52.92 2.88
N LEU A 11 19.17 52.86 2.12
CA LEU A 11 17.94 52.20 2.55
C LEU A 11 18.14 50.68 2.42
N LEU A 12 18.31 49.99 3.55
CA LEU A 12 18.42 48.52 3.59
C LEU A 12 17.01 47.92 3.38
N LEU A 13 16.69 47.55 2.14
CA LEU A 13 15.48 46.80 1.79
C LEU A 13 15.66 45.34 2.26
N ILE A 14 15.12 45.02 3.44
CA ILE A 14 14.97 43.64 3.90
C ILE A 14 13.83 43.01 3.07
N VAL A 15 14.20 42.30 2.01
CA VAL A 15 13.29 41.44 1.26
C VAL A 15 13.07 40.17 2.08
N PHE A 16 11.99 40.13 2.87
CA PHE A 16 11.46 38.88 3.39
C PHE A 16 11.13 37.97 2.20
N HIS A 17 11.98 37.00 1.92
CA HIS A 17 11.64 35.90 1.03
C HIS A 17 10.62 35.04 1.79
N TYR A 18 9.34 35.32 1.57
CA TYR A 18 8.30 34.35 1.85
C TYR A 18 8.61 33.12 0.98
N CYS A 19 9.07 32.04 1.61
CA CYS A 19 9.05 30.72 1.00
C CYS A 19 7.58 30.38 0.76
N ASN A 20 7.08 30.71 -0.43
CA ASN A 20 5.75 30.31 -0.83
C ASN A 20 5.74 28.79 -0.84
N ALA A 21 4.88 28.17 -0.03
CA ALA A 21 4.57 26.76 -0.16
C ALA A 21 4.11 26.53 -1.60
N HIS A 22 4.97 25.95 -2.43
CA HIS A 22 4.67 25.72 -3.83
C HIS A 22 3.54 24.69 -3.91
N GLY A 23 2.36 25.14 -4.34
CA GLY A 23 1.28 24.25 -4.73
C GLY A 23 1.66 23.48 -5.99
N GLN A 24 1.42 22.17 -6.01
CA GLN A 24 1.58 21.34 -7.19
C GLN A 24 0.25 21.27 -7.95
N THR A 25 0.31 21.32 -9.27
CA THR A 25 -0.86 21.10 -10.14
C THR A 25 -0.71 19.78 -10.88
N VAL A 26 -1.77 18.99 -10.97
CA VAL A 26 -1.75 17.66 -11.61
C VAL A 26 -2.91 17.46 -12.62
N SER A 27 -2.63 16.67 -13.64
CA SER A 27 -3.57 16.22 -14.70
C SER A 27 -2.98 15.00 -15.43
N GLY A 28 -3.81 14.21 -16.12
CA GLY A 28 -3.35 13.04 -16.88
C GLY A 28 -2.96 11.87 -15.97
N THR A 29 -1.99 11.06 -16.40
CA THR A 29 -1.46 9.94 -15.59
C THR A 29 -0.45 10.47 -14.58
N VAL A 30 -0.79 10.36 -13.29
CA VAL A 30 -0.02 10.96 -12.18
C VAL A 30 0.80 9.98 -11.35
N ASN A 31 0.50 8.68 -11.48
CA ASN A 31 1.18 7.61 -10.76
C ASN A 31 2.03 6.77 -11.73
N SER A 32 3.15 6.24 -11.23
CA SER A 32 3.97 5.21 -11.87
C SER A 32 3.84 3.91 -11.09
N TYR A 33 3.87 2.77 -11.79
CA TYR A 33 3.54 1.46 -11.23
C TYR A 33 4.69 0.49 -11.42
N TYR A 34 5.05 -0.22 -10.35
CA TYR A 34 6.19 -1.11 -10.31
C TYR A 34 5.77 -2.47 -9.79
N GLN A 35 6.00 -3.52 -10.56
CA GLN A 35 5.75 -4.89 -10.11
C GLN A 35 6.74 -5.21 -8.98
N VAL A 36 6.22 -5.66 -7.85
CA VAL A 36 7.03 -6.13 -6.72
C VAL A 36 7.22 -7.63 -6.86
N THR A 37 8.48 -8.06 -6.96
CA THR A 37 8.88 -9.46 -7.18
C THR A 37 9.32 -10.16 -5.90
N ALA A 38 9.68 -9.41 -4.85
CA ALA A 38 9.99 -9.93 -3.52
C ALA A 38 9.66 -8.91 -2.43
N VAL A 39 9.28 -9.38 -1.25
CA VAL A 39 9.08 -8.56 -0.05
C VAL A 39 9.81 -9.19 1.12
N ASN A 40 10.58 -8.39 1.87
CA ASN A 40 11.23 -8.79 3.10
C ASN A 40 10.80 -7.85 4.24
N THR A 41 9.93 -8.35 5.12
CA THR A 41 9.42 -7.58 6.25
C THR A 41 10.46 -7.39 7.37
N ALA A 42 11.45 -8.28 7.49
CA ALA A 42 12.51 -8.16 8.48
C ALA A 42 13.48 -7.00 8.18
N THR A 43 13.77 -6.78 6.89
CA THR A 43 14.62 -5.66 6.43
C THR A 43 13.82 -4.46 5.91
N ASN A 44 12.49 -4.57 5.96
CA ASN A 44 11.54 -3.57 5.47
C ASN A 44 11.82 -3.14 4.01
N THR A 45 12.01 -4.13 3.15
CA THR A 45 12.47 -3.94 1.77
C THR A 45 11.53 -4.60 0.79
N VAL A 46 11.33 -3.96 -0.36
CA VAL A 46 10.66 -4.55 -1.52
C VAL A 46 11.64 -4.59 -2.70
N THR A 47 11.61 -5.67 -3.48
CA THR A 47 12.34 -5.76 -4.75
C THR A 47 11.34 -5.51 -5.87
N VAL A 48 11.61 -4.53 -6.72
CA VAL A 48 10.79 -4.22 -7.90
C VAL A 48 11.41 -4.81 -9.16
N SER A 49 10.62 -5.02 -10.22
CA SER A 49 11.14 -5.49 -11.51
C SER A 49 12.08 -4.48 -12.19
N ASN A 50 11.88 -3.20 -11.92
CA ASN A 50 12.70 -2.08 -12.40
C ASN A 50 12.56 -0.90 -11.44
N ALA A 51 13.65 -0.31 -10.95
CA ALA A 51 13.60 0.87 -10.06
C ALA A 51 13.72 2.23 -10.79
N ALA A 52 13.78 2.25 -12.13
CA ALA A 52 13.92 3.50 -12.88
C ALA A 52 12.79 4.49 -12.57
N GLY A 53 13.16 5.74 -12.27
CA GLY A 53 12.21 6.81 -11.92
C GLY A 53 11.80 6.84 -10.43
N LEU A 54 12.20 5.85 -9.63
CA LEU A 54 12.05 5.92 -8.18
C LEU A 54 13.17 6.75 -7.55
N THR A 55 12.84 7.50 -6.51
CA THR A 55 13.80 8.34 -5.77
C THR A 55 13.61 8.21 -4.26
N ALA A 56 14.69 8.39 -3.49
CA ALA A 56 14.58 8.46 -2.03
C ALA A 56 13.75 9.68 -1.60
N GLY A 57 12.97 9.52 -0.53
CA GLY A 57 12.00 10.51 -0.04
C GLY A 57 10.65 10.49 -0.77
N GLN A 58 10.53 9.74 -1.87
CA GLN A 58 9.27 9.66 -2.61
C GLN A 58 8.19 8.90 -1.85
N ARG A 59 6.97 9.43 -1.86
CA ARG A 59 5.80 8.76 -1.30
C ARG A 59 5.33 7.64 -2.23
N VAL A 60 4.93 6.53 -1.64
CA VAL A 60 4.54 5.32 -2.36
C VAL A 60 3.35 4.63 -1.68
N PHE A 61 2.56 3.95 -2.49
CA PHE A 61 1.42 3.13 -2.10
C PHE A 61 1.72 1.68 -2.47
N LEU A 62 1.81 0.80 -1.49
CA LEU A 62 2.05 -0.62 -1.68
C LEU A 62 0.70 -1.35 -1.66
N TYR A 63 0.39 -2.14 -2.68
CA TYR A 63 -0.92 -2.78 -2.85
C TYR A 63 -0.79 -4.21 -3.38
N GLN A 64 -1.61 -5.12 -2.86
CA GLN A 64 -1.74 -6.49 -3.36
C GLN A 64 -3.11 -6.74 -3.97
N ALA A 65 -3.16 -7.06 -5.27
CA ALA A 65 -4.41 -7.20 -6.00
C ALA A 65 -5.10 -8.57 -5.77
N LYS A 66 -4.31 -9.65 -5.71
CA LYS A 66 -4.79 -11.04 -5.66
C LYS A 66 -4.24 -11.81 -4.48
N GLY A 67 -4.68 -13.05 -4.34
CA GLY A 67 -4.17 -14.01 -3.37
C GLY A 67 -5.27 -14.80 -2.68
N ALA A 68 -6.53 -14.49 -2.95
CA ALA A 68 -7.65 -15.24 -2.40
C ALA A 68 -7.64 -16.69 -2.93
N VAL A 69 -7.96 -17.63 -2.05
CA VAL A 69 -8.20 -19.03 -2.37
C VAL A 69 -9.70 -19.24 -2.52
N ILE A 70 -10.08 -20.02 -3.52
CA ILE A 70 -11.46 -20.37 -3.81
C ILE A 70 -11.67 -21.88 -3.72
N THR A 71 -12.92 -22.30 -3.55
CA THR A 71 -13.32 -23.69 -3.81
C THR A 71 -13.12 -24.00 -5.29
N SER A 72 -12.35 -25.06 -5.59
CA SER A 72 -12.04 -25.51 -6.96
C SER A 72 -12.71 -26.83 -7.33
N THR A 73 -13.66 -27.33 -6.54
CA THR A 73 -14.46 -28.51 -6.90
C THR A 73 -15.59 -28.11 -7.83
N ASN A 74 -15.79 -28.86 -8.92
CA ASN A 74 -16.80 -28.56 -9.95
C ASN A 74 -18.24 -28.79 -9.43
N THR A 75 -18.70 -27.88 -8.59
CA THR A 75 -19.98 -27.92 -7.87
C THR A 75 -20.49 -26.49 -7.69
N SER A 76 -21.70 -26.34 -7.13
CA SER A 76 -22.29 -25.01 -6.86
C SER A 76 -21.44 -24.08 -6.00
N GLY A 77 -20.49 -24.64 -5.23
CA GLY A 77 -19.55 -23.85 -4.44
C GLY A 77 -18.32 -23.35 -5.20
N TYR A 78 -18.11 -23.73 -6.47
CA TYR A 78 -16.93 -23.30 -7.23
C TYR A 78 -16.82 -21.77 -7.25
N GLY A 79 -15.62 -21.25 -7.00
CA GLY A 79 -15.37 -19.82 -6.97
C GLY A 79 -15.75 -19.13 -5.67
N ASP A 80 -16.34 -19.82 -4.69
CA ASP A 80 -16.54 -19.27 -3.36
C ASP A 80 -15.20 -19.05 -2.65
N ILE A 81 -15.02 -17.87 -2.08
CA ILE A 81 -13.79 -17.48 -1.39
C ILE A 81 -13.72 -18.23 -0.05
N THR A 82 -12.69 -19.07 0.11
CA THR A 82 -12.46 -19.82 1.35
C THR A 82 -11.44 -19.13 2.25
N THR A 83 -10.49 -18.39 1.68
CA THR A 83 -9.49 -17.61 2.42
C THR A 83 -9.07 -16.39 1.60
N LEU A 84 -9.01 -15.22 2.23
CA LEU A 84 -8.66 -13.97 1.54
C LEU A 84 -7.13 -13.79 1.36
N ASN A 85 -6.33 -14.42 2.23
CA ASN A 85 -4.89 -14.20 2.37
C ASN A 85 -4.57 -12.69 2.42
N ASN A 86 -3.70 -12.21 1.53
CA ASN A 86 -3.26 -10.82 1.48
C ASN A 86 -3.97 -9.98 0.40
N ALA A 87 -4.98 -10.54 -0.29
CA ALA A 87 -5.72 -9.80 -1.33
C ALA A 87 -6.36 -8.52 -0.77
N GLY A 88 -6.22 -7.43 -1.52
CA GLY A 88 -6.69 -6.09 -1.14
C GLY A 88 -5.92 -5.43 0.01
N GLY A 89 -4.79 -6.02 0.43
CA GLY A 89 -3.88 -5.40 1.40
C GLY A 89 -3.18 -4.19 0.82
N TYR A 90 -3.09 -3.12 1.59
CA TYR A 90 -2.46 -1.89 1.14
C TYR A 90 -1.90 -1.05 2.30
N GLU A 91 -0.93 -0.20 1.99
CA GLU A 91 -0.42 0.81 2.91
C GLU A 91 0.30 1.94 2.17
N LEU A 92 0.44 3.08 2.83
CA LEU A 92 1.28 4.18 2.38
C LEU A 92 2.64 4.13 3.08
N ASN A 93 3.70 4.41 2.32
CA ASN A 93 5.06 4.44 2.84
C ASN A 93 5.91 5.48 2.09
N THR A 94 7.15 5.64 2.51
CA THR A 94 8.12 6.53 1.88
C THR A 94 9.35 5.73 1.52
N ILE A 95 9.91 5.94 0.32
CA ILE A 95 11.18 5.34 -0.07
C ILE A 95 12.29 5.94 0.79
N CYS A 96 12.99 5.10 1.53
CA CYS A 96 14.15 5.49 2.30
C CYS A 96 15.42 5.56 1.43
N SER A 97 15.69 4.50 0.68
CA SER A 97 16.84 4.37 -0.22
C SER A 97 16.58 3.31 -1.28
N ILE A 98 17.40 3.32 -2.33
CA ILE A 98 17.32 2.40 -3.46
C ILE A 98 18.73 1.88 -3.75
N SER A 99 18.86 0.58 -3.96
CA SER A 99 20.11 -0.05 -4.44
C SER A 99 19.76 -1.11 -5.48
N GLY A 100 20.15 -0.85 -6.74
CA GLY A 100 19.64 -1.64 -7.87
C GLY A 100 18.11 -1.61 -7.89
N ASN A 101 17.49 -2.79 -7.83
CA ASN A 101 16.04 -2.97 -7.79
C ASN A 101 15.46 -3.13 -6.39
N GLN A 102 16.29 -3.06 -5.34
CA GLN A 102 15.82 -3.11 -3.96
C GLN A 102 15.47 -1.71 -3.45
N VAL A 103 14.30 -1.59 -2.83
CA VAL A 103 13.72 -0.34 -2.32
C VAL A 103 13.45 -0.53 -0.84
N TRP A 104 14.15 0.23 0.01
CA TRP A 104 13.93 0.24 1.45
C TRP A 104 12.86 1.26 1.79
N LEU A 105 11.96 0.88 2.69
CA LEU A 105 10.87 1.75 3.13
C LEU A 105 11.18 2.38 4.49
N VAL A 106 10.71 3.60 4.71
CA VAL A 106 10.93 4.36 5.95
C VAL A 106 10.19 3.72 7.11
N ASN A 107 8.89 3.47 6.96
CA ASN A 107 8.03 2.95 8.01
C ASN A 107 7.94 1.43 7.91
N THR A 108 7.93 0.70 9.02
CA THR A 108 7.71 -0.76 9.00
C THR A 108 6.42 -1.10 8.26
N MET A 109 6.45 -2.09 7.37
CA MET A 109 5.23 -2.59 6.73
C MET A 109 4.22 -3.10 7.78
N VAL A 110 2.98 -2.66 7.67
CA VAL A 110 1.87 -3.07 8.57
C VAL A 110 1.33 -4.43 8.14
N HIS A 111 1.29 -4.66 6.83
CA HIS A 111 0.80 -5.90 6.26
C HIS A 111 1.94 -6.81 5.81
N THR A 112 1.67 -8.10 5.80
CA THR A 112 2.45 -9.05 5.01
C THR A 112 1.99 -9.01 3.56
N TYR A 113 2.94 -9.14 2.64
CA TYR A 113 2.69 -9.15 1.20
C TYR A 113 3.26 -10.41 0.59
N ASP A 114 2.53 -10.97 -0.37
CA ASP A 114 2.94 -12.13 -1.15
C ASP A 114 3.01 -11.73 -2.63
N PRO A 115 4.21 -11.59 -3.22
CA PRO A 115 4.40 -11.26 -4.63
C PRO A 115 3.63 -12.16 -5.61
N THR A 116 3.33 -13.42 -5.24
CA THR A 116 2.53 -14.33 -6.10
C THR A 116 1.08 -13.84 -6.23
N GLY A 117 0.59 -13.07 -5.26
CA GLY A 117 -0.69 -12.38 -5.28
C GLY A 117 -0.67 -11.02 -6.02
N GLN A 118 0.33 -10.77 -6.86
CA GLN A 118 0.46 -9.55 -7.68
C GLN A 118 0.50 -8.28 -6.84
N VAL A 119 1.68 -8.05 -6.26
CA VAL A 119 1.98 -6.86 -5.47
C VAL A 119 2.55 -5.78 -6.39
N GLN A 120 2.09 -4.54 -6.22
CA GLN A 120 2.61 -3.38 -6.91
C GLN A 120 2.97 -2.26 -5.95
N LEU A 121 4.06 -1.56 -6.26
CA LEU A 121 4.46 -0.30 -5.64
C LEU A 121 4.05 0.83 -6.59
N VAL A 122 3.27 1.79 -6.09
CA VAL A 122 2.72 2.90 -6.88
C VAL A 122 3.26 4.21 -6.33
N THR A 123 3.83 5.08 -7.18
CA THR A 123 4.32 6.39 -6.72
C THR A 123 3.15 7.30 -6.38
N VAL A 124 3.27 8.13 -5.35
CA VAL A 124 2.20 9.04 -4.88
C VAL A 124 2.73 10.47 -4.91
N PRO A 125 2.18 11.36 -5.75
CA PRO A 125 2.44 12.79 -5.64
C PRO A 125 2.08 13.29 -4.23
N SER A 126 3.00 14.01 -3.59
CA SER A 126 2.82 14.57 -2.25
C SER A 126 3.43 15.96 -2.17
N SER A 127 2.60 16.96 -1.93
CA SER A 127 2.99 18.36 -1.73
C SER A 127 2.11 19.02 -0.64
N PRO A 128 2.47 20.18 -0.09
CA PRO A 128 1.62 20.87 0.90
C PRO A 128 0.23 21.21 0.38
N SER A 129 0.13 21.57 -0.91
CA SER A 129 -1.13 21.84 -1.59
C SER A 129 -1.09 21.23 -2.98
N LEU A 130 -2.06 20.38 -3.29
CA LEU A 130 -2.18 19.73 -4.59
C LEU A 130 -3.49 20.17 -5.26
N THR A 131 -3.42 20.63 -6.50
CA THR A 131 -4.58 21.08 -7.29
C THR A 131 -4.77 20.18 -8.50
N VAL A 132 -5.93 19.53 -8.57
CA VAL A 132 -6.38 18.78 -9.74
C VAL A 132 -7.06 19.77 -10.69
N SER A 133 -6.35 20.20 -11.75
CA SER A 133 -6.83 21.23 -12.68
C SER A 133 -7.30 20.68 -14.04
N GLY A 134 -6.91 19.45 -14.37
CA GLY A 134 -7.42 18.69 -15.51
C GLY A 134 -7.74 17.25 -15.09
N THR A 135 -8.42 16.49 -15.95
CA THR A 135 -8.80 15.12 -15.63
C THR A 135 -7.57 14.28 -15.31
N VAL A 136 -7.55 13.67 -14.13
CA VAL A 136 -6.52 12.72 -13.69
C VAL A 136 -7.01 11.30 -13.95
N THR A 137 -6.10 10.42 -14.35
CA THR A 137 -6.36 9.00 -14.57
C THR A 137 -5.14 8.16 -14.21
N GLY A 138 -5.28 6.84 -14.22
CA GLY A 138 -4.19 5.89 -14.05
C GLY A 138 -3.91 5.07 -15.31
N ALA A 139 -2.87 4.24 -15.28
CA ALA A 139 -2.75 3.16 -16.25
C ALA A 139 -3.81 2.10 -15.92
N SER A 140 -4.43 1.50 -16.94
CA SER A 140 -5.33 0.36 -16.71
C SER A 140 -4.58 -0.81 -16.08
N TRP A 141 -5.29 -1.61 -15.28
CA TRP A 141 -4.78 -2.86 -14.75
C TRP A 141 -4.23 -3.77 -15.86
N ASN A 142 -3.00 -4.23 -15.67
CA ASN A 142 -2.30 -5.17 -16.52
C ASN A 142 -2.07 -6.48 -15.74
N PRO A 143 -2.82 -7.56 -16.04
CA PRO A 143 -2.70 -8.83 -15.34
C PRO A 143 -1.38 -9.56 -15.64
N ALA A 144 -0.66 -9.20 -16.70
CA ALA A 144 0.62 -9.82 -17.04
C ALA A 144 1.74 -9.36 -16.10
N THR A 145 1.73 -8.07 -15.75
CA THR A 145 2.71 -7.47 -14.82
C THR A 145 2.17 -7.33 -13.40
N GLY A 146 0.85 -7.43 -13.20
CA GLY A 146 0.21 -7.22 -11.90
C GLY A 146 0.23 -5.75 -11.45
N THR A 147 0.14 -4.80 -12.40
CA THR A 147 0.29 -3.36 -12.12
C THR A 147 -0.81 -2.52 -12.77
N GLY A 148 -1.03 -1.31 -12.25
CA GLY A 148 -2.05 -0.37 -12.75
C GLY A 148 -3.33 -0.36 -11.92
N GLY A 149 -4.33 0.38 -12.38
CA GLY A 149 -5.69 0.44 -11.83
C GLY A 149 -5.88 1.35 -10.62
N ILE A 150 -4.86 2.12 -10.22
CA ILE A 150 -4.88 2.91 -8.98
C ILE A 150 -4.50 4.36 -9.31
N VAL A 151 -5.34 5.31 -8.89
CA VAL A 151 -4.93 6.70 -8.72
C VAL A 151 -4.80 6.98 -7.23
N ALA A 152 -3.60 7.32 -6.77
CA ALA A 152 -3.33 7.70 -5.38
C ALA A 152 -2.71 9.11 -5.33
N LEU A 153 -3.31 10.00 -4.56
CA LEU A 153 -2.84 11.37 -4.34
C LEU A 153 -2.77 11.68 -2.85
N GLU A 154 -1.70 12.37 -2.45
CA GLU A 154 -1.53 12.83 -1.08
C GLU A 154 -1.21 14.33 -1.05
N ALA A 155 -1.68 15.03 -0.03
CA ALA A 155 -1.19 16.35 0.32
C ALA A 155 -1.03 16.47 1.84
N THR A 156 0.03 17.12 2.30
CA THR A 156 0.22 17.35 3.73
C THR A 156 -0.68 18.47 4.28
N GLY A 157 -1.30 19.25 3.40
CA GLY A 157 -2.28 20.29 3.74
C GLY A 157 -3.62 20.09 3.02
N THR A 158 -3.68 20.43 1.74
CA THR A 158 -4.95 20.48 0.98
C THR A 158 -4.88 19.83 -0.39
N ILE A 159 -5.92 19.09 -0.77
CA ILE A 159 -6.22 18.72 -2.16
C ILE A 159 -7.38 19.58 -2.67
N ASN A 160 -7.17 20.34 -3.74
CA ASN A 160 -8.21 21.10 -4.45
C ASN A 160 -8.68 20.31 -5.68
N LEU A 161 -9.92 19.81 -5.65
CA LEU A 161 -10.53 19.00 -6.72
C LEU A 161 -11.31 19.88 -7.70
N ASN A 162 -10.60 20.61 -8.56
CA ASN A 162 -11.21 21.50 -9.56
C ASN A 162 -11.59 20.76 -10.87
N ALA A 163 -11.00 19.58 -11.11
CA ALA A 163 -11.30 18.69 -12.22
C ALA A 163 -11.45 17.23 -11.73
N GLY A 164 -11.91 16.35 -12.63
CA GLY A 164 -12.25 14.97 -12.28
C GLY A 164 -11.07 14.02 -12.16
N ILE A 165 -11.29 12.92 -11.46
CA ILE A 165 -10.41 11.74 -11.43
C ILE A 165 -11.22 10.56 -11.95
N ASN A 166 -10.73 9.89 -12.99
CA ASN A 166 -11.45 8.79 -13.64
C ASN A 166 -10.59 7.54 -13.75
N VAL A 167 -11.02 6.47 -13.09
CA VAL A 167 -10.46 5.11 -13.13
C VAL A 167 -11.50 4.07 -13.56
N SER A 168 -12.52 4.50 -14.29
CA SER A 168 -13.57 3.61 -14.81
C SER A 168 -12.99 2.57 -15.76
N GLY A 169 -13.31 1.29 -15.55
CA GLY A 169 -12.81 0.18 -16.35
C GLY A 169 -11.32 -0.15 -16.20
N GLN A 170 -10.64 0.46 -15.23
CA GLN A 170 -9.21 0.27 -14.99
C GLN A 170 -8.91 -0.80 -13.93
N GLY A 171 -9.93 -1.50 -13.41
CA GLY A 171 -9.82 -2.64 -12.49
C GLY A 171 -9.66 -3.97 -13.23
N PHE A 172 -10.11 -5.07 -12.60
CA PHE A 172 -9.92 -6.41 -13.16
C PHE A 172 -10.55 -6.57 -14.54
N GLN A 173 -9.87 -7.33 -15.41
CA GLN A 173 -10.29 -7.51 -16.79
C GLN A 173 -11.53 -8.40 -16.91
N GLY A 174 -12.42 -8.06 -17.84
CA GLY A 174 -13.52 -8.93 -18.20
C GLY A 174 -13.05 -10.20 -18.92
N GLY A 175 -13.91 -11.22 -18.93
CA GLY A 175 -13.66 -12.47 -19.63
C GLY A 175 -13.49 -12.23 -21.12
N ALA A 176 -12.37 -12.68 -21.68
CA ALA A 176 -12.15 -12.59 -23.12
C ALA A 176 -13.22 -13.38 -23.89
N LEU A 177 -13.58 -12.87 -25.05
CA LEU A 177 -14.46 -13.54 -25.98
C LEU A 177 -13.68 -14.66 -26.70
N VAL A 178 -14.32 -15.83 -26.90
CA VAL A 178 -13.70 -16.99 -27.55
C VAL A 178 -14.66 -17.57 -28.56
N ASN A 179 -14.24 -17.57 -29.83
CA ASN A 179 -15.07 -17.99 -30.94
C ASN A 179 -14.91 -19.48 -31.22
N TYR A 180 -15.97 -20.25 -30.99
CA TYR A 180 -16.02 -21.69 -31.29
C TYR A 180 -16.56 -21.97 -32.70
N ALA A 181 -16.08 -21.23 -33.71
CA ALA A 181 -16.53 -21.31 -35.10
C ALA A 181 -16.45 -22.74 -35.70
N ILE A 182 -17.44 -23.10 -36.53
CA ILE A 182 -17.66 -24.42 -37.13
C ILE A 182 -16.50 -24.86 -38.09
N PRO A 183 -16.19 -26.18 -38.19
CA PRO A 183 -16.90 -27.29 -37.56
C PRO A 183 -16.22 -27.99 -36.35
N PRO A 184 -17.01 -28.41 -35.34
CA PRO A 184 -18.43 -28.06 -35.13
C PRO A 184 -18.72 -27.44 -33.77
N TYR A 185 -19.46 -26.33 -33.81
CA TYR A 185 -20.50 -26.02 -32.85
C TYR A 185 -21.29 -27.30 -32.55
N ASN A 186 -21.00 -27.88 -31.42
CA ASN A 186 -21.60 -29.11 -30.93
C ASN A 186 -22.32 -28.77 -29.65
N CYS A 187 -23.55 -28.34 -29.83
CA CYS A 187 -24.54 -28.46 -28.80
C CYS A 187 -25.52 -29.55 -29.27
N ASP A 188 -26.03 -30.35 -28.35
CA ASP A 188 -26.95 -31.46 -28.62
C ASP A 188 -28.02 -31.45 -27.54
N TRP A 189 -29.27 -31.62 -27.94
CA TRP A 189 -30.42 -31.63 -27.02
C TRP A 189 -30.35 -32.76 -25.96
N THR A 190 -29.54 -33.80 -26.20
CA THR A 190 -29.25 -34.89 -25.26
C THR A 190 -28.09 -34.60 -24.31
N VAL A 191 -27.30 -33.55 -24.55
CA VAL A 191 -26.12 -33.20 -23.75
C VAL A 191 -26.33 -31.87 -23.05
N THR A 192 -26.44 -31.92 -21.72
CA THR A 192 -26.58 -30.73 -20.89
C THR A 192 -25.22 -30.29 -20.35
N VAL A 193 -24.79 -29.07 -20.72
CA VAL A 193 -23.59 -28.44 -20.16
C VAL A 193 -24.02 -27.58 -18.97
N SER A 194 -23.53 -27.93 -17.78
CA SER A 194 -23.89 -27.25 -16.53
C SER A 194 -22.72 -27.12 -15.55
N ASP A 195 -21.52 -27.41 -16.05
CA ASP A 195 -20.28 -27.43 -15.29
C ASP A 195 -19.88 -26.02 -14.85
N TYR A 196 -19.46 -25.91 -13.61
CA TYR A 196 -18.98 -24.65 -13.05
C TYR A 196 -17.62 -24.26 -13.61
N TYR A 197 -16.83 -25.24 -14.06
CA TYR A 197 -15.64 -24.97 -14.83
C TYR A 197 -15.30 -26.08 -15.83
N PHE A 198 -14.58 -25.69 -16.86
CA PHE A 198 -13.88 -26.59 -17.78
C PHE A 198 -12.73 -25.84 -18.45
N GLY A 199 -11.80 -26.59 -19.02
CA GLY A 199 -10.70 -26.03 -19.80
C GLY A 199 -11.17 -25.60 -21.19
N LEU A 200 -10.34 -24.82 -21.88
CA LEU A 200 -10.62 -24.48 -23.27
C LEU A 200 -10.57 -25.75 -24.14
N THR A 201 -11.71 -26.17 -24.68
CA THR A 201 -11.76 -27.20 -25.72
C THR A 201 -12.01 -26.54 -27.07
N ALA A 202 -11.07 -26.66 -28.01
CA ALA A 202 -11.20 -26.08 -29.36
C ALA A 202 -12.40 -26.63 -30.16
N SER A 203 -12.94 -27.79 -29.75
CA SER A 203 -14.19 -28.36 -30.20
C SER A 203 -14.70 -29.30 -29.09
N GLY A 204 -16.02 -29.39 -28.88
CA GLY A 204 -16.55 -30.16 -27.74
C GLY A 204 -17.86 -29.61 -27.20
N TYR A 205 -18.72 -30.51 -26.69
CA TYR A 205 -19.96 -30.10 -26.03
C TYR A 205 -19.69 -29.15 -24.86
N TYR A 206 -18.57 -29.33 -24.16
CA TYR A 206 -18.15 -28.54 -23.01
C TYR A 206 -17.39 -27.27 -23.45
N ASN A 207 -18.13 -26.35 -24.09
CA ASN A 207 -17.64 -25.01 -24.42
C ASN A 207 -18.46 -23.94 -23.69
N GLY A 208 -17.91 -22.72 -23.62
CA GLY A 208 -18.52 -21.62 -22.89
C GLY A 208 -17.66 -20.36 -22.90
N GLY A 209 -18.22 -19.29 -22.35
CA GLY A 209 -17.55 -18.03 -22.10
C GLY A 209 -16.49 -18.15 -21.02
N LYS A 210 -15.48 -17.28 -21.13
CA LYS A 210 -14.42 -17.12 -20.16
C LYS A 210 -14.94 -16.33 -18.95
N LYS A 211 -14.52 -16.75 -17.76
CA LYS A 211 -14.81 -16.03 -16.52
C LYS A 211 -14.14 -14.64 -16.55
N GLY A 212 -14.71 -13.70 -15.82
CA GLY A 212 -14.06 -12.43 -15.52
C GLY A 212 -12.96 -12.59 -14.48
N GLU A 213 -11.98 -11.70 -14.51
CA GLU A 213 -10.90 -11.68 -13.54
C GLU A 213 -11.39 -11.18 -12.17
N GLY A 214 -10.85 -11.75 -11.09
CA GLY A 214 -11.11 -11.33 -9.71
C GLY A 214 -9.86 -11.41 -8.82
N ILE A 215 -10.07 -11.38 -7.50
CA ILE A 215 -9.02 -11.45 -6.48
C ILE A 215 -8.35 -12.82 -6.34
N ALA A 216 -8.91 -13.85 -6.99
CA ALA A 216 -8.30 -15.16 -7.14
C ALA A 216 -7.50 -15.22 -8.45
N ALA A 217 -6.43 -16.00 -8.46
CA ALA A 217 -5.73 -16.34 -9.71
C ALA A 217 -6.61 -17.27 -10.55
N TYR A 218 -6.48 -17.21 -11.88
CA TYR A 218 -7.03 -18.24 -12.74
C TYR A 218 -6.38 -19.59 -12.39
N ILE A 219 -7.20 -20.63 -12.39
CA ILE A 219 -6.72 -22.01 -12.29
C ILE A 219 -6.66 -22.57 -13.70
N VAL A 220 -5.52 -23.15 -14.05
CA VAL A 220 -5.26 -23.69 -15.38
C VAL A 220 -6.28 -24.77 -15.71
N ASN A 221 -6.95 -24.64 -16.86
CA ASN A 221 -8.06 -25.51 -17.31
C ASN A 221 -9.37 -25.34 -16.53
N GLU A 222 -9.56 -24.22 -15.82
CA GLU A 222 -10.80 -23.89 -15.11
C GLU A 222 -11.29 -22.46 -15.44
N GLU A 223 -10.80 -21.89 -16.54
CA GLU A 223 -11.05 -20.49 -16.91
C GLU A 223 -12.42 -20.23 -17.55
N TYR A 224 -13.14 -21.28 -17.94
CA TYR A 224 -14.41 -21.20 -18.67
C TYR A 224 -15.58 -21.78 -17.88
N GLY A 225 -16.79 -21.51 -18.36
CA GLY A 225 -18.04 -22.02 -17.79
C GLY A 225 -18.66 -21.12 -16.74
N ARG A 226 -19.80 -21.55 -16.18
CA ARG A 226 -20.69 -20.69 -15.39
C ARG A 226 -20.22 -20.25 -14.01
N GLY A 227 -19.29 -20.99 -13.40
CA GLY A 227 -18.78 -20.67 -12.07
C GLY A 227 -18.06 -19.32 -12.04
N LYS A 228 -18.19 -18.58 -10.94
CA LYS A 228 -17.47 -17.30 -10.73
C LYS A 228 -15.99 -17.54 -10.40
N LEU A 229 -15.16 -16.51 -10.51
CA LEU A 229 -13.76 -16.52 -10.06
C LEU A 229 -13.60 -15.52 -8.90
N ALA A 230 -13.99 -15.94 -7.69
CA ALA A 230 -14.18 -15.04 -6.55
C ALA A 230 -15.17 -13.91 -6.90
N ASN A 231 -14.69 -12.67 -6.98
CA ASN A 231 -15.48 -11.53 -7.41
C ASN A 231 -15.50 -11.30 -8.94
N GLY A 232 -14.80 -12.10 -9.74
CA GLY A 232 -14.98 -12.13 -11.19
C GLY A 232 -16.23 -12.90 -11.59
N GLY A 233 -17.04 -12.38 -12.52
CA GLY A 233 -18.27 -13.02 -12.97
C GLY A 233 -18.03 -14.31 -13.76
N GLY A 234 -18.92 -15.29 -13.64
CA GLY A 234 -18.86 -16.51 -14.46
C GLY A 234 -19.17 -16.26 -15.94
N GLY A 235 -18.61 -17.07 -16.83
CA GLY A 235 -18.97 -17.05 -18.25
C GLY A 235 -20.34 -17.68 -18.51
N GLY A 236 -20.88 -17.58 -19.72
CA GLY A 236 -22.02 -18.40 -20.12
C GLY A 236 -21.60 -19.82 -20.50
N ASP A 237 -22.35 -20.86 -20.11
CA ASP A 237 -22.15 -22.20 -20.68
C ASP A 237 -22.67 -22.28 -22.14
N ASN A 238 -22.45 -23.43 -22.79
CA ASN A 238 -22.83 -23.72 -24.18
C ASN A 238 -24.27 -23.29 -24.54
N GLY A 239 -24.47 -22.92 -25.80
CA GLY A 239 -25.77 -22.57 -26.38
C GLY A 239 -26.17 -21.12 -26.17
N ASN A 240 -25.23 -20.19 -26.31
CA ASN A 240 -25.47 -18.75 -26.37
C ASN A 240 -26.09 -18.19 -25.09
N SER A 241 -25.69 -18.77 -23.94
CA SER A 241 -26.04 -18.24 -22.63
C SER A 241 -25.18 -17.03 -22.25
N GLY A 242 -25.76 -16.14 -21.46
CA GLY A 242 -25.12 -14.89 -21.05
C GLY A 242 -24.09 -15.08 -19.94
N GLY A 243 -23.03 -14.26 -20.01
CA GLY A 243 -22.06 -14.08 -18.95
C GLY A 243 -22.61 -13.24 -17.80
N ALA A 244 -22.07 -13.46 -16.61
CA ALA A 244 -22.48 -12.76 -15.39
C ALA A 244 -21.63 -11.53 -15.09
N GLY A 245 -22.21 -10.60 -14.33
CA GLY A 245 -21.49 -9.40 -13.89
C GLY A 245 -20.44 -9.70 -12.81
N GLY A 246 -19.40 -8.87 -12.76
CA GLY A 246 -18.41 -8.90 -11.68
C GLY A 246 -18.97 -8.35 -10.36
N GLY A 247 -18.32 -8.66 -9.25
CA GLY A 247 -18.63 -8.18 -7.90
C GLY A 247 -17.56 -7.24 -7.32
N ASN A 248 -17.97 -6.42 -6.37
CA ASN A 248 -17.11 -5.61 -5.50
C ASN A 248 -17.78 -5.53 -4.11
N TYR A 249 -18.28 -4.39 -3.65
CA TYR A 249 -19.10 -4.33 -2.44
C TYR A 249 -20.40 -5.11 -2.66
N GLY A 250 -21.10 -4.80 -3.75
CA GLY A 250 -22.27 -5.53 -4.22
C GLY A 250 -21.88 -6.78 -4.99
N VAL A 251 -22.75 -7.80 -4.92
CA VAL A 251 -22.65 -9.01 -5.77
C VAL A 251 -22.96 -8.64 -7.23
N GLY A 252 -22.29 -9.30 -8.17
CA GLY A 252 -22.64 -9.24 -9.59
C GLY A 252 -23.96 -9.95 -9.89
N GLY A 253 -24.64 -9.53 -10.95
CA GLY A 253 -25.86 -10.14 -11.45
C GLY A 253 -25.59 -11.40 -12.28
N ALA A 254 -26.53 -12.34 -12.27
CA ALA A 254 -26.47 -13.54 -13.09
C ALA A 254 -26.70 -13.22 -14.57
N GLY A 255 -26.10 -14.01 -15.46
CA GLY A 255 -26.38 -13.96 -16.90
C GLY A 255 -27.74 -14.55 -17.26
N GLY A 256 -28.21 -14.31 -18.49
CA GLY A 256 -29.48 -14.81 -19.01
C GLY A 256 -29.35 -16.14 -19.73
N GLN A 257 -30.42 -16.93 -19.68
CA GLN A 257 -30.56 -18.19 -20.39
C GLN A 257 -30.88 -17.96 -21.87
N ARG A 258 -30.52 -18.92 -22.73
CA ARG A 258 -31.19 -19.04 -24.03
C ARG A 258 -32.55 -19.68 -23.80
N THR A 259 -33.59 -19.12 -24.41
CA THR A 259 -34.97 -19.61 -24.30
C THR A 259 -35.68 -19.59 -25.66
N GLY A 260 -36.83 -20.25 -25.72
CA GLY A 260 -37.69 -20.24 -26.91
C GLY A 260 -37.20 -21.16 -28.04
N GLU A 261 -36.21 -22.00 -27.78
CA GLU A 261 -35.79 -23.08 -28.66
C GLU A 261 -36.83 -24.21 -28.73
N SER A 262 -36.83 -24.99 -29.82
CA SER A 262 -37.66 -26.19 -29.94
C SER A 262 -37.05 -27.36 -29.15
N PHE A 263 -37.82 -28.44 -28.91
CA PHE A 263 -37.35 -29.60 -28.14
C PHE A 263 -36.09 -30.28 -28.72
N PHE A 264 -35.84 -30.13 -30.02
CA PHE A 264 -34.69 -30.74 -30.70
C PHE A 264 -33.51 -29.78 -30.86
N ASP A 265 -33.63 -28.56 -30.33
CA ASP A 265 -32.57 -27.56 -30.31
C ASP A 265 -31.78 -27.63 -28.99
N CYS A 266 -30.63 -26.98 -28.99
CA CYS A 266 -29.77 -26.93 -27.81
C CYS A 266 -30.33 -26.05 -26.71
N HIS A 267 -30.47 -26.61 -25.52
CA HIS A 267 -30.91 -25.91 -24.31
C HIS A 267 -29.72 -25.29 -23.57
N ALA A 268 -29.76 -23.98 -23.33
CA ALA A 268 -28.75 -23.28 -22.53
C ALA A 268 -29.37 -22.69 -21.26
N GLN A 269 -29.59 -23.58 -20.30
CA GLN A 269 -30.27 -23.26 -19.02
C GLN A 269 -29.31 -22.73 -17.94
N TYR A 270 -28.00 -22.72 -18.22
CA TYR A 270 -26.96 -22.53 -17.21
C TYR A 270 -26.08 -21.31 -17.52
N PRO A 271 -26.61 -20.10 -17.33
CA PRO A 271 -25.83 -18.88 -17.52
C PRO A 271 -24.82 -18.69 -16.40
N GLY A 272 -23.94 -17.71 -16.62
CA GLY A 272 -22.93 -17.31 -15.65
C GLY A 272 -23.51 -16.94 -14.29
N ILE A 273 -22.72 -17.22 -13.25
CA ILE A 273 -23.01 -16.86 -11.87
C ILE A 273 -22.31 -15.55 -11.52
N GLY A 274 -23.05 -14.63 -10.88
CA GLY A 274 -22.54 -13.34 -10.43
C GLY A 274 -21.29 -13.42 -9.56
N GLY A 275 -20.34 -12.52 -9.79
CA GLY A 275 -19.15 -12.37 -8.97
C GLY A 275 -19.50 -12.07 -7.51
N ALA A 276 -18.79 -12.68 -6.57
CA ALA A 276 -19.05 -12.54 -5.14
C ALA A 276 -18.90 -11.10 -4.64
N ALA A 277 -19.70 -10.75 -3.62
CA ALA A 277 -19.52 -9.54 -2.83
C ALA A 277 -18.31 -9.69 -1.88
N LEU A 278 -17.56 -8.59 -1.70
CA LEU A 278 -16.40 -8.46 -0.82
C LEU A 278 -16.72 -7.62 0.44
N SER A 279 -17.98 -7.18 0.60
CA SER A 279 -18.47 -6.38 1.72
C SER A 279 -18.19 -6.98 3.09
N ALA A 280 -18.34 -8.30 3.23
CA ALA A 280 -18.05 -9.02 4.47
C ALA A 280 -16.54 -9.29 4.70
N LEU A 281 -15.68 -9.06 3.71
CA LEU A 281 -14.30 -9.54 3.70
C LEU A 281 -13.26 -8.42 3.88
N GLY A 282 -13.54 -7.19 3.46
CA GLY A 282 -12.52 -6.13 3.45
C GLY A 282 -12.94 -4.77 4.01
N TYR A 283 -14.18 -4.35 3.77
CA TYR A 283 -14.61 -2.97 3.99
C TYR A 283 -15.06 -2.67 5.42
N SER A 284 -14.33 -3.20 6.40
CA SER A 284 -14.50 -2.88 7.82
C SER A 284 -13.22 -2.29 8.39
N THR A 285 -13.32 -1.53 9.48
CA THR A 285 -12.14 -0.99 10.17
C THR A 285 -11.15 -2.07 10.61
N ALA A 286 -11.65 -3.25 10.97
CA ALA A 286 -10.84 -4.37 11.40
C ALA A 286 -10.10 -5.06 10.24
N ALA A 287 -10.78 -5.28 9.11
CA ALA A 287 -10.17 -5.95 7.95
C ALA A 287 -9.33 -4.99 7.10
N ASN A 288 -9.85 -3.77 6.89
CA ASN A 288 -9.25 -2.65 6.20
C ASN A 288 -8.56 -3.03 4.88
N ARG A 289 -9.32 -3.68 3.99
CA ARG A 289 -8.90 -4.04 2.64
C ARG A 289 -9.69 -3.24 1.61
N ILE A 290 -9.05 -2.95 0.49
CA ILE A 290 -9.70 -2.32 -0.68
C ILE A 290 -9.46 -3.16 -1.92
N PHE A 291 -10.37 -3.12 -2.89
CA PHE A 291 -10.32 -3.99 -4.06
C PHE A 291 -10.68 -3.25 -5.35
N PHE A 292 -10.14 -3.73 -6.46
CA PHE A 292 -10.67 -3.43 -7.79
C PHE A 292 -12.08 -4.00 -7.96
N GLY A 293 -12.86 -3.41 -8.86
CA GLY A 293 -14.06 -4.04 -9.38
C GLY A 293 -13.69 -5.33 -10.13
N GLY A 294 -14.44 -6.42 -9.90
CA GLY A 294 -14.30 -7.66 -10.66
C GLY A 294 -14.72 -7.47 -12.11
N GLY A 295 -14.07 -8.18 -13.02
CA GLY A 295 -14.50 -8.26 -14.42
C GLY A 295 -15.79 -9.08 -14.56
N GLY A 296 -16.64 -8.72 -15.53
CA GLY A 296 -17.74 -9.59 -15.95
C GLY A 296 -17.23 -10.80 -16.73
N GLY A 297 -18.01 -11.87 -16.80
CA GLY A 297 -17.73 -13.01 -17.68
C GLY A 297 -18.24 -12.77 -19.10
N SER A 298 -17.63 -13.41 -20.10
CA SER A 298 -18.15 -13.35 -21.47
C SER A 298 -19.38 -14.24 -21.64
N GLY A 299 -20.24 -13.87 -22.58
CA GLY A 299 -21.25 -14.78 -23.10
C GLY A 299 -20.60 -15.91 -23.90
N GLN A 300 -21.34 -16.99 -24.10
CA GLN A 300 -20.89 -18.02 -25.06
C GLN A 300 -21.13 -17.51 -26.50
N GLU A 301 -20.19 -17.79 -27.40
CA GLU A 301 -20.29 -17.40 -28.81
C GLU A 301 -19.85 -18.51 -29.77
N ASN A 302 -20.32 -18.47 -31.02
CA ASN A 302 -19.96 -19.49 -32.02
C ASN A 302 -19.80 -18.96 -33.46
N ASN A 303 -20.05 -17.68 -33.72
CA ASN A 303 -20.00 -17.12 -35.07
C ASN A 303 -19.33 -15.73 -35.14
N GLY A 304 -18.69 -15.30 -34.05
CA GLY A 304 -17.86 -14.09 -33.99
C GLY A 304 -18.63 -12.80 -33.73
N VAL A 305 -19.86 -12.89 -33.21
CA VAL A 305 -20.70 -11.72 -32.88
C VAL A 305 -21.11 -11.68 -31.40
N GLY A 306 -20.47 -12.47 -30.54
CA GLY A 306 -20.71 -12.45 -29.10
C GLY A 306 -20.15 -11.21 -28.41
N GLU A 307 -20.35 -11.13 -27.10
CA GLU A 307 -19.91 -10.01 -26.27
C GLU A 307 -18.92 -10.48 -25.18
N PRO A 308 -17.73 -9.84 -25.06
CA PRO A 308 -16.80 -10.14 -23.99
C PRO A 308 -17.39 -9.75 -22.62
N GLY A 309 -16.79 -10.20 -21.54
CA GLY A 309 -17.03 -9.59 -20.24
C GLY A 309 -16.43 -8.18 -20.19
N ALA A 310 -17.03 -7.28 -19.41
CA ALA A 310 -16.51 -5.93 -19.25
C ALA A 310 -15.57 -5.78 -18.04
N ASN A 311 -14.63 -4.83 -18.14
CA ASN A 311 -13.67 -4.55 -17.07
C ASN A 311 -14.33 -3.85 -15.87
N GLY A 312 -13.85 -4.18 -14.67
CA GLY A 312 -14.27 -3.52 -13.43
C GLY A 312 -13.60 -2.15 -13.22
N GLY A 313 -14.09 -1.38 -12.24
CA GLY A 313 -13.53 -0.08 -11.87
C GLY A 313 -12.22 -0.18 -11.06
N GLY A 314 -11.36 0.82 -11.23
CA GLY A 314 -10.11 0.95 -10.47
C GLY A 314 -10.30 1.49 -9.04
N ILE A 315 -9.19 1.96 -8.45
CA ILE A 315 -9.15 2.56 -7.12
C ILE A 315 -8.81 4.04 -7.23
N ILE A 316 -9.56 4.90 -6.56
CA ILE A 316 -9.19 6.28 -6.27
C ILE A 316 -8.87 6.39 -4.78
N PHE A 317 -7.70 6.89 -4.46
CA PHE A 317 -7.23 7.07 -3.09
C PHE A 317 -6.77 8.52 -2.88
N LEU A 318 -7.50 9.28 -2.07
CA LEU A 318 -7.15 10.66 -1.71
C LEU A 318 -6.84 10.76 -0.23
N SER A 319 -5.69 11.34 0.12
CA SER A 319 -5.28 11.53 1.51
C SER A 319 -4.75 12.93 1.75
N ALA A 320 -5.45 13.72 2.57
CA ALA A 320 -5.00 15.03 3.02
C ALA A 320 -5.78 15.46 4.26
N PRO A 321 -5.26 16.36 5.11
CA PRO A 321 -6.07 16.96 6.18
C PRO A 321 -7.37 17.58 5.65
N THR A 322 -7.29 18.28 4.52
CA THR A 322 -8.43 18.95 3.87
C THR A 322 -8.56 18.54 2.39
N ILE A 323 -9.77 18.21 1.97
CA ILE A 323 -10.14 18.08 0.55
C ILE A 323 -11.20 19.13 0.23
N VAL A 324 -10.95 19.97 -0.77
CA VAL A 324 -11.88 21.01 -1.23
C VAL A 324 -12.46 20.60 -2.58
N GLY A 325 -13.78 20.38 -2.63
CA GLY A 325 -14.52 20.10 -3.85
C GLY A 325 -14.75 21.37 -4.67
N GLY A 326 -14.07 21.48 -5.81
CA GLY A 326 -14.18 22.59 -6.76
C GLY A 326 -15.01 22.28 -8.00
N GLY A 327 -15.80 21.20 -7.99
CA GLY A 327 -16.64 20.76 -9.13
C GLY A 327 -16.13 19.51 -9.86
N GLY A 328 -14.98 18.94 -9.46
CA GLY A 328 -14.48 17.67 -9.98
C GLY A 328 -15.32 16.45 -9.59
N GLN A 329 -15.37 15.44 -10.46
CA GLN A 329 -16.01 14.14 -10.20
C GLN A 329 -14.97 13.06 -9.91
N LEU A 330 -15.29 12.11 -9.04
CA LEU A 330 -14.48 10.91 -8.78
C LEU A 330 -15.21 9.70 -9.34
N LEU A 331 -14.68 9.10 -10.42
CA LEU A 331 -15.36 8.08 -11.20
C LEU A 331 -14.60 6.75 -11.17
N ALA A 332 -15.23 5.70 -10.65
CA ALA A 332 -14.67 4.35 -10.58
C ALA A 332 -15.68 3.31 -11.08
N TYR A 333 -16.18 3.48 -12.31
CA TYR A 333 -17.23 2.61 -12.86
C TYR A 333 -16.70 1.26 -13.31
N GLY A 334 -17.55 0.24 -13.18
CA GLY A 334 -17.46 -0.91 -14.06
C GLY A 334 -17.98 -0.57 -15.45
N LEU A 335 -17.37 -1.14 -16.49
CA LEU A 335 -17.78 -0.89 -17.86
C LEU A 335 -18.96 -1.77 -18.28
N ARG A 336 -19.65 -1.33 -19.34
CA ARG A 336 -20.55 -2.16 -20.13
C ARG A 336 -19.71 -2.93 -21.17
N PRO A 337 -20.07 -4.18 -21.51
CA PRO A 337 -19.41 -4.92 -22.58
C PRO A 337 -19.53 -4.20 -23.91
N THR A 338 -18.50 -4.37 -24.73
CA THR A 338 -18.51 -3.87 -26.10
C THR A 338 -17.82 -4.82 -27.05
N ASN A 339 -18.44 -5.13 -28.18
CA ASN A 339 -17.77 -5.73 -29.32
C ASN A 339 -17.80 -4.79 -30.55
N PRO A 340 -16.70 -4.10 -30.87
CA PRO A 340 -16.67 -3.11 -31.95
C PRO A 340 -16.82 -3.71 -33.36
N THR A 341 -16.81 -5.05 -33.51
CA THR A 341 -17.05 -5.71 -34.80
C THR A 341 -18.53 -5.87 -35.13
N ASN A 342 -19.42 -5.71 -34.14
CA ASN A 342 -20.86 -5.84 -34.31
C ASN A 342 -21.48 -4.55 -34.88
N THR A 343 -22.67 -4.67 -35.48
CA THR A 343 -23.42 -3.51 -36.00
C THR A 343 -23.90 -2.63 -34.86
N ASP A 344 -24.43 -3.24 -33.80
CA ASP A 344 -24.57 -2.61 -32.49
C ASP A 344 -23.48 -3.15 -31.55
N PRO A 345 -22.47 -2.34 -31.19
CA PRO A 345 -21.37 -2.77 -30.34
C PRO A 345 -21.74 -3.13 -28.91
N LEU A 346 -23.01 -3.01 -28.51
CA LEU A 346 -23.48 -3.25 -27.14
C LEU A 346 -24.42 -4.47 -27.05
N GLN A 347 -24.49 -5.25 -28.13
CA GLN A 347 -25.45 -6.31 -28.37
C GLN A 347 -24.76 -7.52 -28.99
N ALA A 348 -24.95 -8.70 -28.41
CA ALA A 348 -24.54 -9.96 -29.01
C ALA A 348 -25.53 -10.35 -30.14
N GLU A 349 -25.10 -10.41 -31.40
CA GLU A 349 -25.97 -10.54 -32.59
C GLU A 349 -26.24 -12.00 -33.01
N GLY A 350 -26.70 -12.82 -32.07
CA GLY A 350 -26.99 -14.25 -32.27
C GLY A 350 -26.36 -15.14 -31.22
N ASP A 351 -25.55 -14.55 -30.33
CA ASP A 351 -24.75 -15.20 -29.30
C ASP A 351 -25.14 -14.71 -27.88
N GLY A 352 -24.46 -15.23 -26.86
CA GLY A 352 -24.63 -14.83 -25.48
C GLY A 352 -24.08 -13.43 -25.20
N GLY A 353 -24.83 -12.67 -24.41
CA GLY A 353 -24.39 -11.35 -23.94
C GLY A 353 -23.31 -11.44 -22.85
N GLY A 354 -22.42 -10.46 -22.83
CA GLY A 354 -21.36 -10.32 -21.83
C GLY A 354 -21.85 -9.69 -20.52
N GLY A 355 -21.21 -10.04 -19.41
CA GLY A 355 -21.50 -9.45 -18.11
C GLY A 355 -20.85 -8.08 -17.90
N GLY A 356 -21.52 -7.19 -17.18
CA GLY A 356 -20.99 -5.89 -16.78
C GLY A 356 -19.87 -5.99 -15.73
N GLY A 357 -18.88 -5.09 -15.80
CA GLY A 357 -17.84 -5.00 -14.79
C GLY A 357 -18.38 -4.41 -13.48
N ALA A 358 -17.78 -4.74 -12.35
CA ALA A 358 -18.19 -4.16 -11.06
C ALA A 358 -17.64 -2.73 -10.89
N GLY A 359 -18.31 -1.92 -10.06
CA GLY A 359 -17.76 -0.65 -9.58
C GLY A 359 -16.48 -0.86 -8.77
N GLY A 360 -15.60 0.15 -8.76
CA GLY A 360 -14.33 0.14 -8.05
C GLY A 360 -14.42 0.70 -6.62
N THR A 361 -13.28 1.14 -6.09
CA THR A 361 -13.18 1.69 -4.72
C THR A 361 -12.76 3.15 -4.76
N ILE A 362 -13.45 4.02 -4.00
CA ILE A 362 -13.06 5.42 -3.78
C ILE A 362 -12.83 5.61 -2.29
N VAL A 363 -11.61 5.99 -1.89
CA VAL A 363 -11.25 6.31 -0.50
C VAL A 363 -11.00 7.80 -0.35
N LEU A 364 -11.66 8.41 0.64
CA LEU A 364 -11.50 9.81 1.03
C LEU A 364 -10.95 9.89 2.45
N ASN A 365 -9.62 9.87 2.58
CA ASN A 365 -8.93 9.99 3.85
C ASN A 365 -8.68 11.48 4.18
N ALA A 366 -9.70 12.15 4.72
CA ALA A 366 -9.58 13.54 5.14
C ALA A 366 -10.35 13.84 6.42
N ALA A 367 -9.80 14.75 7.23
CA ALA A 367 -10.48 15.24 8.43
C ALA A 367 -11.60 16.23 8.06
N THR A 368 -11.36 17.06 7.03
CA THR A 368 -12.32 18.06 6.55
C THR A 368 -12.53 17.89 5.04
N ILE A 369 -13.80 17.80 4.63
CA ILE A 369 -14.20 17.89 3.22
C ILE A 369 -15.19 19.04 3.08
N THR A 370 -14.87 20.00 2.22
CA THR A 370 -15.71 21.19 1.94
C THR A 370 -16.02 21.30 0.45
N GLY A 371 -16.92 22.22 0.09
CA GLY A 371 -17.38 22.37 -1.30
C GLY A 371 -18.32 21.24 -1.72
N SER A 372 -18.29 20.89 -3.01
CA SER A 372 -19.12 19.82 -3.57
C SER A 372 -18.26 18.81 -4.33
N ILE A 373 -18.38 17.53 -3.97
CA ILE A 373 -17.72 16.40 -4.65
C ILE A 373 -18.79 15.43 -5.12
N THR A 374 -18.76 15.06 -6.39
CA THR A 374 -19.56 13.96 -6.93
C THR A 374 -18.68 12.72 -7.00
N ALA A 375 -18.98 11.69 -6.21
CA ALA A 375 -18.22 10.44 -6.20
C ALA A 375 -19.12 9.28 -6.62
N GLN A 376 -18.69 8.51 -7.62
CA GLN A 376 -19.53 7.50 -8.25
C GLN A 376 -18.74 6.22 -8.55
N ALA A 377 -19.21 5.10 -8.03
CA ALA A 377 -18.62 3.77 -8.20
C ALA A 377 -19.71 2.72 -8.47
N TYR A 378 -20.48 2.91 -9.54
CA TYR A 378 -21.53 1.96 -9.92
C TYR A 378 -21.01 0.82 -10.80
N GLY A 379 -21.73 -0.30 -10.77
CA GLY A 379 -21.50 -1.43 -11.67
C GLY A 379 -21.98 -1.15 -13.10
N GLY A 380 -21.29 -1.72 -14.08
CA GLY A 380 -21.62 -1.60 -15.49
C GLY A 380 -22.85 -2.42 -15.87
N ARG A 381 -23.62 -1.95 -16.85
CA ARG A 381 -24.76 -2.71 -17.40
C ARG A 381 -24.24 -3.93 -18.17
N GLY A 382 -24.93 -5.07 -18.11
CA GLY A 382 -24.68 -6.19 -19.01
C GLY A 382 -25.03 -5.87 -20.47
N SER A 383 -24.49 -6.62 -21.43
CA SER A 383 -24.84 -6.41 -22.83
C SER A 383 -26.23 -6.94 -23.14
N ASP A 384 -26.88 -6.33 -24.13
CA ASP A 384 -28.10 -6.89 -24.68
C ASP A 384 -27.74 -8.13 -25.53
N ALA A 385 -28.73 -8.99 -25.78
CA ALA A 385 -28.60 -10.11 -26.70
C ALA A 385 -29.63 -9.98 -27.82
N SER A 386 -29.33 -10.47 -29.00
CA SER A 386 -30.23 -10.43 -30.16
C SER A 386 -30.01 -11.68 -31.00
N ASN A 387 -30.93 -11.93 -31.93
CA ASN A 387 -30.73 -12.92 -32.98
C ASN A 387 -31.61 -12.59 -34.19
N LEU A 388 -31.08 -12.84 -35.38
CA LEU A 388 -31.82 -12.80 -36.66
C LEU A 388 -32.54 -14.13 -36.95
N VAL A 389 -32.31 -15.16 -36.13
CA VAL A 389 -33.03 -16.43 -36.11
C VAL A 389 -34.06 -16.42 -34.97
N ASN A 390 -35.14 -17.20 -35.09
CA ASN A 390 -36.29 -17.22 -34.19
C ASN A 390 -36.00 -17.89 -32.82
N ASP A 391 -35.05 -17.34 -32.06
CA ASP A 391 -34.70 -17.77 -30.71
C ASP A 391 -34.47 -16.56 -29.76
N CYS A 392 -34.33 -16.85 -28.46
CA CYS A 392 -34.11 -15.82 -27.45
C CYS A 392 -32.77 -16.09 -26.75
N THR A 393 -31.69 -15.51 -27.26
CA THR A 393 -30.34 -15.61 -26.68
C THR A 393 -30.25 -14.98 -25.30
N GLY A 394 -29.25 -15.39 -24.51
CA GLY A 394 -29.10 -14.98 -23.12
C GLY A 394 -28.43 -13.62 -22.94
N PRO A 395 -29.10 -12.59 -22.38
CA PRO A 395 -28.47 -11.30 -22.11
C PRO A 395 -27.44 -11.34 -20.98
N GLY A 396 -26.61 -10.32 -20.88
CA GLY A 396 -25.59 -10.20 -19.85
C GLY A 396 -26.11 -9.79 -18.46
N GLY A 397 -25.49 -10.31 -17.40
CA GLY A 397 -25.73 -9.86 -16.03
C GLY A 397 -25.11 -8.48 -15.73
N GLY A 398 -25.73 -7.71 -14.83
CA GLY A 398 -25.21 -6.39 -14.42
C GLY A 398 -24.08 -6.50 -13.39
N GLY A 399 -23.09 -5.61 -13.43
CA GLY A 399 -22.00 -5.58 -12.44
C GLY A 399 -22.46 -5.09 -11.06
N GLY A 400 -21.83 -5.56 -9.99
CA GLY A 400 -22.08 -5.09 -8.63
C GLY A 400 -21.58 -3.66 -8.40
N GLY A 401 -22.24 -2.92 -7.51
CA GLY A 401 -21.78 -1.60 -7.07
C GLY A 401 -20.49 -1.68 -6.25
N GLY A 402 -19.67 -0.65 -6.36
CA GLY A 402 -18.40 -0.49 -5.65
C GLY A 402 -18.58 0.12 -4.25
N ILE A 403 -17.53 0.75 -3.73
CA ILE A 403 -17.59 1.41 -2.42
C ILE A 403 -17.03 2.84 -2.47
N ILE A 404 -17.63 3.73 -1.68
CA ILE A 404 -17.07 5.03 -1.34
C ILE A 404 -16.87 5.08 0.17
N TRP A 405 -15.60 5.07 0.61
CA TRP A 405 -15.25 4.98 2.02
C TRP A 405 -14.52 6.24 2.48
N ALA A 406 -15.17 7.01 3.35
CA ALA A 406 -14.65 8.26 3.89
C ALA A 406 -14.14 8.09 5.32
N ALA A 407 -13.11 8.86 5.68
CA ALA A 407 -12.63 8.95 7.06
C ALA A 407 -13.62 9.70 7.96
N GLY A 408 -13.40 9.62 9.27
CA GLY A 408 -14.23 10.27 10.28
C GLY A 408 -15.45 9.45 10.69
N GLY A 409 -16.15 9.89 11.75
CA GLY A 409 -17.29 9.13 12.30
C GLY A 409 -18.57 9.21 11.47
N VAL A 410 -18.73 10.25 10.64
CA VAL A 410 -19.94 10.51 9.86
C VAL A 410 -19.57 10.70 8.40
N PHE A 411 -20.40 10.19 7.48
CA PHE A 411 -20.14 10.34 6.05
C PHE A 411 -20.23 11.83 5.66
N PRO A 412 -19.23 12.40 4.95
CA PRO A 412 -19.19 13.84 4.69
C PRO A 412 -20.36 14.32 3.83
N ALA A 413 -21.12 15.31 4.31
CA ALA A 413 -22.25 15.88 3.59
C ALA A 413 -21.87 16.58 2.26
N ALA A 414 -20.60 17.00 2.12
CA ALA A 414 -20.06 17.58 0.90
C ALA A 414 -19.92 16.57 -0.26
N VAL A 415 -20.07 15.26 0.01
CA VAL A 415 -19.88 14.19 -0.97
C VAL A 415 -21.23 13.64 -1.41
N SER A 416 -21.63 13.94 -2.65
CA SER A 416 -22.75 13.28 -3.33
C SER A 416 -22.28 11.93 -3.87
N ALA A 417 -22.57 10.86 -3.12
CA ALA A 417 -22.13 9.51 -3.40
C ALA A 417 -23.16 8.69 -4.19
N THR A 418 -22.71 7.90 -5.18
CA THR A 418 -23.56 6.95 -5.92
C THR A 418 -22.84 5.64 -6.18
N VAL A 419 -23.41 4.53 -5.72
CA VAL A 419 -22.79 3.20 -5.72
C VAL A 419 -23.77 2.12 -6.19
N THR A 420 -24.62 2.40 -7.18
CA THR A 420 -25.64 1.45 -7.64
C THR A 420 -25.04 0.22 -8.33
N GLY A 421 -25.76 -0.89 -8.32
CA GLY A 421 -25.45 -2.00 -9.23
C GLY A 421 -25.81 -1.62 -10.67
N GLY A 422 -25.16 -2.26 -11.63
CA GLY A 422 -25.51 -2.16 -13.04
C GLY A 422 -26.78 -2.96 -13.36
N ALA A 423 -27.57 -2.47 -14.30
CA ALA A 423 -28.71 -3.23 -14.81
C ALA A 423 -28.24 -4.45 -15.63
N ASN A 424 -29.08 -5.46 -15.77
CA ASN A 424 -28.87 -6.50 -16.78
C ASN A 424 -29.12 -5.98 -18.20
N GLY A 425 -28.61 -6.72 -19.18
CA GLY A 425 -29.08 -6.65 -20.55
C GLY A 425 -30.46 -7.27 -20.72
N VAL A 426 -31.05 -7.05 -21.89
CA VAL A 426 -32.30 -7.66 -22.33
C VAL A 426 -32.13 -8.23 -23.74
N VAL A 427 -33.09 -9.03 -24.17
CA VAL A 427 -33.24 -9.37 -25.59
C VAL A 427 -33.66 -8.11 -26.33
N SER A 428 -32.91 -7.76 -27.38
CA SER A 428 -33.08 -6.55 -28.16
C SER A 428 -34.47 -6.44 -28.80
N SER A 429 -34.96 -5.21 -28.96
CA SER A 429 -36.16 -4.93 -29.76
C SER A 429 -35.99 -5.27 -31.24
N GLY A 430 -34.76 -5.46 -31.71
CA GLY A 430 -34.46 -5.92 -33.06
C GLY A 430 -34.50 -7.44 -33.25
N ASN A 431 -34.73 -8.23 -32.19
CA ASN A 431 -34.74 -9.69 -32.28
C ASN A 431 -35.92 -10.18 -33.14
N SER A 432 -35.68 -11.17 -34.02
CA SER A 432 -36.70 -11.72 -34.92
C SER A 432 -37.88 -12.40 -34.20
N LYS A 433 -37.67 -12.88 -32.98
CA LYS A 433 -38.66 -13.51 -32.11
C LYS A 433 -39.32 -12.48 -31.19
N LEU A 434 -40.45 -11.93 -31.65
CA LEU A 434 -41.22 -10.88 -30.96
C LEU A 434 -41.55 -11.21 -29.48
N SER A 435 -41.82 -12.48 -29.17
CA SER A 435 -42.27 -12.93 -27.85
C SER A 435 -41.27 -12.69 -26.70
N CYS A 436 -39.99 -12.47 -27.02
CA CYS A 436 -38.96 -12.26 -26.00
C CYS A 436 -38.28 -10.90 -26.08
N GLN A 437 -38.68 -10.02 -26.99
CA GLN A 437 -38.14 -8.65 -27.02
C GLN A 437 -38.35 -7.96 -25.67
N GLY A 438 -37.27 -7.40 -25.10
CA GLY A 438 -37.25 -6.76 -23.78
C GLY A 438 -37.16 -7.73 -22.60
N ALA A 439 -37.20 -9.05 -22.82
CA ALA A 439 -37.05 -10.02 -21.74
C ALA A 439 -35.61 -10.08 -21.24
N SER A 440 -35.42 -10.30 -19.93
CA SER A 440 -34.08 -10.54 -19.36
C SER A 440 -33.60 -11.97 -19.54
N ASN A 441 -34.50 -12.90 -19.88
CA ASN A 441 -34.27 -14.35 -19.87
C ASN A 441 -33.57 -14.85 -18.59
N GLY A 442 -33.95 -14.28 -17.43
CA GLY A 442 -33.36 -14.66 -16.15
C GLY A 442 -32.07 -13.91 -15.78
N ALA A 443 -31.53 -13.05 -16.66
CA ALA A 443 -30.45 -12.15 -16.30
C ALA A 443 -30.91 -11.19 -15.19
N THR A 444 -30.00 -10.86 -14.27
CA THR A 444 -30.31 -9.98 -13.12
C THR A 444 -29.38 -8.78 -13.06
N SER A 445 -29.87 -7.68 -12.48
CA SER A 445 -29.01 -6.55 -12.11
C SER A 445 -28.00 -6.97 -11.03
N GLY A 446 -26.86 -6.29 -10.98
CA GLY A 446 -25.96 -6.37 -9.84
C GLY A 446 -26.57 -5.69 -8.60
N ALA A 447 -26.12 -6.08 -7.42
CA ALA A 447 -26.53 -5.43 -6.18
C ALA A 447 -25.82 -4.08 -6.02
N ALA A 448 -26.47 -3.17 -5.29
CA ALA A 448 -25.85 -1.92 -4.90
C ALA A 448 -24.64 -2.13 -3.98
N GLY A 449 -23.71 -1.20 -4.08
CA GLY A 449 -22.58 -1.00 -3.19
C GLY A 449 -22.93 -0.17 -1.95
N LEU A 450 -21.92 0.42 -1.31
CA LEU A 450 -22.12 1.25 -0.12
C LEU A 450 -21.28 2.53 -0.12
N SER A 451 -21.85 3.62 0.41
CA SER A 451 -21.09 4.77 0.90
C SER A 451 -21.06 4.73 2.42
N GLN A 452 -19.87 4.74 3.02
CA GLN A 452 -19.70 4.60 4.46
C GLN A 452 -18.58 5.47 5.03
N SER A 453 -18.67 5.75 6.33
CA SER A 453 -17.65 6.45 7.10
C SER A 453 -16.74 5.48 7.85
N GLY A 454 -15.87 6.00 8.72
CA GLY A 454 -15.02 5.20 9.60
C GLY A 454 -13.75 4.67 8.95
N TYR A 455 -13.38 5.14 7.75
CA TYR A 455 -12.10 4.78 7.15
C TYR A 455 -10.94 5.19 8.07
N THR A 456 -9.96 4.32 8.22
CA THR A 456 -8.71 4.61 8.91
C THR A 456 -7.55 4.19 8.01
N LEU A 457 -6.53 5.04 7.87
CA LEU A 457 -5.36 4.67 7.10
C LEU A 457 -4.54 3.63 7.89
N PRO A 458 -4.23 2.44 7.31
CA PRO A 458 -3.29 1.52 7.93
C PRO A 458 -1.89 2.16 7.90
N VAL A 459 -1.42 2.63 9.05
CA VAL A 459 -0.08 3.22 9.24
C VAL A 459 0.67 2.52 10.35
N SER A 460 1.96 2.29 10.14
CA SER A 460 2.88 1.85 11.19
C SER A 460 3.39 3.04 11.99
N ALA A 461 3.58 2.84 13.31
CA ALA A 461 4.00 3.87 14.25
C ALA A 461 5.52 4.14 14.26
N GLY A 462 6.36 3.34 13.57
CA GLY A 462 7.83 3.41 13.74
C GLY A 462 8.60 3.57 12.42
N PRO A 463 9.40 4.65 12.25
CA PRO A 463 10.42 4.68 11.20
C PRO A 463 11.53 3.68 11.55
N VAL A 464 11.83 2.77 10.62
CA VAL A 464 12.95 1.80 10.71
C VAL A 464 14.11 2.17 9.79
N CYS A 465 13.91 3.16 8.92
CA CYS A 465 14.92 3.69 8.05
C CYS A 465 14.84 5.21 8.01
N THR A 466 15.98 5.88 8.10
CA THR A 466 16.07 7.35 7.99
C THR A 466 16.53 7.71 6.58
N ILE A 467 15.74 8.51 5.87
CA ILE A 467 16.14 9.04 4.56
C ILE A 467 17.46 9.81 4.73
N LEU A 468 18.45 9.50 3.90
CA LEU A 468 19.65 10.34 3.79
C LEU A 468 19.19 11.68 3.23
N ALA A 469 19.33 12.79 3.96
CA ALA A 469 18.73 14.06 3.56
C ALA A 469 19.44 14.75 2.38
N SER A 470 20.25 14.03 1.59
CA SER A 470 20.59 14.47 0.23
C SER A 470 21.00 13.31 -0.68
N PRO A 471 20.61 13.33 -1.98
CA PRO A 471 21.14 12.45 -3.01
C PRO A 471 22.64 12.67 -3.30
N ALA A 472 23.23 13.74 -2.76
CA ALA A 472 24.66 14.00 -2.84
C ALA A 472 25.49 12.99 -2.05
N LEU A 473 24.98 12.51 -0.91
CA LEU A 473 25.70 11.62 -0.01
C LEU A 473 25.44 10.15 -0.37
N GLN A 474 26.45 9.49 -0.93
CA GLN A 474 26.35 8.08 -1.34
C GLN A 474 26.34 7.13 -0.15
N TYR A 475 27.21 7.40 0.84
CA TYR A 475 27.30 6.62 2.07
C TYR A 475 27.82 7.47 3.23
N LEU A 476 27.50 7.04 4.44
CA LEU A 476 28.16 7.44 5.69
C LEU A 476 28.35 6.18 6.51
N ASN A 477 29.55 5.90 6.97
CA ASN A 477 29.89 4.77 7.83
C ASN A 477 30.59 5.28 9.10
N ALA A 478 30.42 4.52 10.18
CA ALA A 478 31.20 4.67 11.39
C ALA A 478 31.86 3.33 11.71
N SER A 479 33.17 3.33 11.87
CA SER A 479 33.92 2.17 12.34
C SER A 479 34.58 2.49 13.67
N ARG A 480 34.63 1.46 14.53
CA ARG A 480 35.25 1.55 15.84
C ARG A 480 36.72 1.15 15.74
N GLY A 481 37.62 2.01 16.21
CA GLY A 481 39.00 1.69 16.55
C GLY A 481 39.18 1.40 18.04
N ASP A 482 40.43 1.32 18.50
CA ASP A 482 40.76 0.97 19.89
C ASP A 482 40.37 2.08 20.89
N GLN A 483 40.50 3.35 20.50
CA GLN A 483 40.17 4.52 21.33
C GLN A 483 39.43 5.64 20.57
N ASP A 484 39.04 5.40 19.32
CA ASP A 484 38.50 6.40 18.42
C ASP A 484 37.39 5.85 17.50
N VAL A 485 36.51 6.73 17.05
CA VAL A 485 35.52 6.39 16.03
C VAL A 485 35.90 7.08 14.74
N ILE A 486 36.08 6.28 13.68
CA ILE A 486 36.38 6.78 12.35
C ILE A 486 35.07 6.86 11.58
N LEU A 487 34.72 8.07 11.15
CA LEU A 487 33.64 8.34 10.22
C LEU A 487 34.21 8.44 8.82
N THR A 488 33.60 7.72 7.87
CA THR A 488 33.88 7.88 6.43
C THR A 488 32.60 8.15 5.68
N TRP A 489 32.64 9.07 4.72
CA TRP A 489 31.50 9.34 3.85
C TRP A 489 31.96 9.71 2.46
N GLY A 490 31.11 9.36 1.48
CA GLY A 490 31.38 9.60 0.07
C GLY A 490 30.24 10.37 -0.58
N LEU A 491 30.59 11.24 -1.51
CA LEU A 491 29.66 11.91 -2.41
C LEU A 491 29.47 11.10 -3.70
N SER A 492 28.27 11.16 -4.27
CA SER A 492 27.92 10.43 -5.49
C SER A 492 28.67 10.93 -6.73
N SER A 493 29.15 12.18 -6.72
CA SER A 493 30.02 12.76 -7.76
C SER A 493 30.65 14.06 -7.27
N SER A 494 31.66 14.58 -7.99
CA SER A 494 32.19 15.92 -7.76
C SER A 494 31.17 17.02 -8.05
N ALA A 495 30.21 16.78 -8.95
CA ALA A 495 29.09 17.68 -9.19
C ALA A 495 28.16 17.76 -7.98
N ALA A 496 28.00 16.69 -7.21
CA ALA A 496 27.20 16.71 -5.98
C ALA A 496 27.84 17.55 -4.85
N ALA A 497 29.11 17.93 -4.99
CA ALA A 497 29.82 18.81 -4.07
C ALA A 497 29.59 20.31 -4.37
N THR A 498 28.96 20.68 -5.50
CA THR A 498 28.79 22.10 -5.89
C THR A 498 27.96 22.88 -4.89
N ASP A 499 26.96 22.21 -4.32
CA ASP A 499 25.96 22.83 -3.46
C ASP A 499 26.30 22.63 -1.98
N ILE A 500 27.45 22.03 -1.63
CA ILE A 500 27.83 21.76 -0.24
C ILE A 500 29.08 22.56 0.08
N ARG A 501 28.99 23.47 1.05
CA ARG A 501 30.14 24.27 1.52
C ARG A 501 31.00 23.56 2.55
N SER A 502 30.35 22.89 3.51
CA SER A 502 31.04 22.17 4.58
C SER A 502 30.14 21.14 5.22
N PHE A 503 30.72 20.03 5.68
CA PHE A 503 30.05 19.06 6.54
C PHE A 503 30.31 19.41 8.01
N ILE A 504 29.25 19.52 8.79
CA ILE A 504 29.29 19.62 10.24
C ILE A 504 29.05 18.21 10.79
N ILE A 505 30.05 17.65 11.46
CA ILE A 505 29.97 16.34 12.08
C ILE A 505 29.31 16.53 13.44
N GLN A 506 28.23 15.80 13.69
CA GLN A 506 27.49 15.86 14.94
C GLN A 506 27.45 14.49 15.62
N ARG A 507 27.45 14.50 16.96
CA ARG A 507 27.40 13.31 17.82
C ARG A 507 26.24 13.40 18.80
N SER A 508 25.64 12.26 19.11
CA SER A 508 24.58 12.12 20.12
C SER A 508 24.78 10.87 20.96
N THR A 509 24.31 10.92 22.21
CA THR A 509 24.27 9.78 23.15
C THR A 509 22.85 9.38 23.55
N ASP A 510 21.85 10.19 23.19
CA ASP A 510 20.44 10.01 23.53
C ASP A 510 19.52 9.99 22.30
N LEU A 511 20.08 10.19 21.10
CA LEU A 511 19.39 10.37 19.81
C LEU A 511 18.46 11.59 19.74
N ALA A 512 18.39 12.42 20.79
CA ALA A 512 17.55 13.61 20.88
C ALA A 512 18.36 14.90 20.72
N HIS A 513 19.56 14.94 21.30
CA HIS A 513 20.47 16.09 21.24
C HIS A 513 21.75 15.72 20.47
N PHE A 514 22.10 16.54 19.48
CA PHE A 514 23.27 16.34 18.62
C PHE A 514 24.24 17.51 18.76
N ASP A 515 25.39 17.25 19.39
CA ASP A 515 26.47 18.21 19.57
C ASP A 515 27.37 18.25 18.33
N SER A 516 27.75 19.45 17.87
CA SER A 516 28.70 19.61 16.77
C SER A 516 30.13 19.36 17.23
N LEU A 517 30.82 18.41 16.60
CA LEU A 517 32.21 18.05 16.89
C LEU A 517 33.22 18.82 16.05
N ALA A 518 32.96 18.91 14.75
CA ALA A 518 33.86 19.53 13.79
C ALA A 518 33.10 20.00 12.55
N THR A 519 33.71 20.93 11.82
CA THR A 519 33.26 21.36 10.50
C THR A 519 34.38 21.10 9.50
N LEU A 520 34.14 20.26 8.51
CA LEU A 520 35.07 19.95 7.42
C LEU A 520 34.61 20.67 6.14
N PRO A 521 35.48 21.43 5.45
CA PRO A 521 35.12 22.05 4.18
C PRO A 521 34.90 20.97 3.12
N CYS A 522 33.91 21.20 2.26
CA CYS A 522 33.67 20.37 1.08
C CYS A 522 34.47 20.96 -0.10
N SER A 523 35.19 20.10 -0.83
CA SER A 523 36.00 20.46 -1.98
C SER A 523 35.46 19.77 -3.23
N GLN A 524 35.37 20.50 -4.35
CA GLN A 524 34.94 19.92 -5.62
C GLN A 524 35.93 18.89 -6.21
N ALA A 525 37.15 18.80 -5.65
CA ALA A 525 38.17 17.83 -6.05
C ALA A 525 38.16 16.53 -5.21
N VAL A 526 37.38 16.48 -4.13
CA VAL A 526 37.37 15.37 -3.17
C VAL A 526 35.94 14.89 -2.97
N ILE A 527 35.70 13.61 -3.23
CA ILE A 527 34.39 12.98 -3.03
C ILE A 527 34.37 12.05 -1.81
N ASP A 528 35.53 11.58 -1.34
CA ASP A 528 35.64 10.75 -0.15
C ASP A 528 36.23 11.55 1.02
N TYR A 529 35.57 11.46 2.16
CA TYR A 529 35.88 12.21 3.36
C TYR A 529 36.03 11.29 4.55
N GLN A 530 36.88 11.72 5.49
CA GLN A 530 37.11 11.01 6.74
C GLN A 530 37.22 12.01 7.89
N TYR A 531 36.69 11.60 9.05
CA TYR A 531 36.90 12.29 10.32
C TYR A 531 37.10 11.26 11.44
N THR A 532 38.01 11.55 12.37
CA THR A 532 38.26 10.70 13.54
C THR A 532 37.84 11.43 14.80
N ASP A 533 36.86 10.88 15.52
CA ASP A 533 36.52 11.30 16.88
C ASP A 533 37.41 10.53 17.88
N ALA A 534 38.49 11.18 18.32
CA ALA A 534 39.50 10.60 19.21
C ALA A 534 39.13 10.66 20.71
N ALA A 535 37.97 11.21 21.07
CA ALA A 535 37.59 11.49 22.45
C ALA A 535 36.37 10.66 22.91
N VAL A 536 36.19 9.46 22.37
CA VAL A 536 35.04 8.62 22.71
C VAL A 536 35.32 7.87 24.00
N ASN A 537 34.88 8.43 25.13
CA ASN A 537 34.88 7.79 26.45
C ASN A 537 33.45 7.73 27.00
N ILE A 538 32.54 7.15 26.22
CA ILE A 538 31.09 7.17 26.47
C ILE A 538 30.60 5.75 26.72
N ASP A 539 29.86 5.56 27.82
CA ASP A 539 29.16 4.32 28.12
C ASP A 539 27.81 4.30 27.36
N GLY A 540 27.48 3.18 26.71
CA GLY A 540 26.33 3.07 25.81
C GLY A 540 26.65 3.40 24.35
N ALA A 541 25.67 3.27 23.44
CA ALA A 541 25.89 3.52 22.01
C ALA A 541 26.13 5.01 21.74
N VAL A 542 27.04 5.32 20.80
CA VAL A 542 27.31 6.68 20.34
C VAL A 542 26.88 6.78 18.89
N ALA A 543 26.06 7.78 18.61
CA ALA A 543 25.47 8.03 17.31
C ALA A 543 26.08 9.26 16.65
N TYR A 544 26.24 9.23 15.33
CA TYR A 544 26.82 10.29 14.52
C TYR A 544 25.95 10.61 13.32
N ARG A 545 25.93 11.87 12.91
CA ARG A 545 25.38 12.32 11.64
C ARG A 545 26.20 13.49 11.09
N LEU A 546 26.10 13.74 9.81
CA LEU A 546 26.55 14.96 9.16
C LEU A 546 25.38 15.94 9.06
N ALA A 547 25.68 17.23 9.13
CA ALA A 547 24.77 18.33 8.83
C ALA A 547 25.46 19.29 7.87
N TRP A 548 24.77 19.88 6.91
CA TRP A 548 25.32 20.89 6.02
C TRP A 548 24.23 21.84 5.54
N LYS A 549 24.65 23.00 5.02
CA LYS A 549 23.77 23.90 4.31
C LYS A 549 24.05 23.85 2.83
N ASP A 550 23.01 23.97 2.03
CA ASP A 550 23.16 24.25 0.62
C ASP A 550 23.44 25.73 0.34
N ASP A 551 23.68 26.07 -0.93
CA ASP A 551 23.90 27.45 -1.39
C ASP A 551 22.66 28.35 -1.24
N ALA A 552 21.46 27.77 -1.04
CA ALA A 552 20.24 28.49 -0.67
C ALA A 552 20.14 28.75 0.85
N GLY A 553 21.00 28.11 1.65
CA GLY A 553 21.08 28.26 3.10
C GLY A 553 20.24 27.25 3.87
N ASP A 554 19.64 26.27 3.19
CA ASP A 554 18.77 25.24 3.76
C ASP A 554 19.57 24.11 4.38
N TRP A 555 19.14 23.65 5.55
CA TRP A 555 19.81 22.58 6.28
C TRP A 555 19.47 21.20 5.71
N SER A 556 20.51 20.39 5.51
CA SER A 556 20.44 18.97 5.20
C SER A 556 21.24 18.17 6.23
N TYR A 557 20.88 16.90 6.40
CA TYR A 557 21.49 15.96 7.34
C TYR A 557 21.74 14.58 6.71
N SER A 558 22.74 13.85 7.15
CA SER A 558 22.89 12.44 6.76
C SER A 558 21.94 11.55 7.55
N ARG A 559 21.91 10.25 7.20
CA ARG A 559 21.46 9.22 8.14
C ARG A 559 22.28 9.25 9.42
N ILE A 560 21.73 8.70 10.50
CA ILE A 560 22.48 8.47 11.73
C ILE A 560 23.20 7.12 11.62
N VAL A 561 24.50 7.09 11.90
CA VAL A 561 25.28 5.86 12.10
C VAL A 561 25.65 5.75 13.56
N ALA A 562 25.53 4.56 14.15
CA ALA A 562 25.86 4.34 15.54
C ALA A 562 26.89 3.23 15.68
N VAL A 563 27.77 3.40 16.67
CA VAL A 563 28.71 2.38 17.12
C VAL A 563 28.51 2.15 18.62
N PRO A 564 28.84 0.96 19.14
CA PRO A 564 28.97 0.80 20.58
C PRO A 564 29.97 1.84 21.10
N GLY A 565 29.60 2.58 22.14
CA GLY A 565 30.51 3.53 22.77
C GLY A 565 31.71 2.82 23.36
N MET A 566 32.74 3.61 23.65
CA MET A 566 33.95 3.15 24.27
C MET A 566 33.90 3.55 25.73
N PRO A 567 33.63 2.60 26.62
CA PRO A 567 33.80 2.85 28.03
C PRO A 567 35.29 3.20 28.21
N GLY A 568 35.60 4.39 28.74
CA GLY A 568 36.99 4.80 28.90
C GLY A 568 37.79 3.81 29.75
N PRO A 569 39.12 3.96 29.87
CA PRO A 569 40.01 2.99 30.53
C PRO A 569 39.67 2.70 32.00
N ASP A 570 38.65 3.31 32.60
CA ASP A 570 38.15 3.07 33.96
C ASP A 570 36.63 2.79 34.03
N ALA A 571 35.99 2.39 32.92
CA ALA A 571 34.55 2.17 32.93
C ALA A 571 34.21 0.77 33.44
N ALA A 572 33.83 0.75 34.71
CA ALA A 572 33.45 -0.46 35.41
C ALA A 572 31.96 -0.77 35.17
N SER A 573 31.65 -1.93 34.62
CA SER A 573 30.26 -2.41 34.54
C SER A 573 29.90 -3.14 35.84
N ILE A 574 28.78 -2.76 36.46
CA ILE A 574 28.28 -3.40 37.69
C ILE A 574 27.14 -4.35 37.34
N ARG A 575 27.24 -5.61 37.79
CA ARG A 575 26.14 -6.56 37.82
C ARG A 575 25.79 -6.90 39.26
N LEU A 576 24.49 -7.03 39.52
CA LEU A 576 23.93 -7.30 40.84
C LEU A 576 23.15 -8.63 40.79
N TYR A 577 23.48 -9.57 41.67
CA TYR A 577 22.75 -10.84 41.78
C TYR A 577 22.83 -11.45 43.19
N PRO A 578 21.80 -12.20 43.62
CA PRO A 578 20.50 -12.31 42.98
C PRO A 578 19.73 -10.97 43.06
N ASN A 579 18.89 -10.70 42.07
CA ASN A 579 17.92 -9.60 42.10
C ASN A 579 16.58 -10.17 41.60
N PRO A 580 15.60 -10.43 42.50
CA PRO A 580 15.50 -9.94 43.88
C PRO A 580 16.51 -10.60 44.85
N ALA A 581 17.04 -9.81 45.79
CA ALA A 581 17.95 -10.24 46.85
C ALA A 581 17.19 -10.55 48.15
N THR A 582 17.67 -11.53 48.91
CA THR A 582 17.28 -11.76 50.30
C THR A 582 18.38 -11.21 51.20
N ASP A 583 19.18 -12.04 51.87
CA ASP A 583 20.05 -11.62 52.96
C ASP A 583 21.40 -11.06 52.52
N HIS A 584 21.75 -11.33 51.27
CA HIS A 584 22.96 -10.81 50.64
C HIS A 584 22.70 -10.44 49.18
N LEU A 585 23.49 -9.48 48.70
CA LEU A 585 23.57 -9.09 47.30
C LEU A 585 25.01 -9.17 46.85
N THR A 586 25.26 -9.88 45.76
CA THR A 586 26.57 -9.94 45.12
C THR A 586 26.68 -8.86 44.06
N MET A 587 27.67 -8.00 44.19
CA MET A 587 28.08 -7.05 43.18
C MET A 587 29.32 -7.60 42.45
N THR A 588 29.23 -7.79 41.14
CA THR A 588 30.43 -7.97 40.31
C THR A 588 30.74 -6.69 39.55
N VAL A 589 32.01 -6.30 39.58
CA VAL A 589 32.51 -5.10 38.93
C VAL A 589 33.90 -5.34 38.35
N ILE A 590 34.08 -5.05 37.07
CA ILE A 590 35.41 -5.10 36.45
C ILE A 590 36.07 -3.75 36.68
N SER A 591 37.15 -3.71 37.44
CA SER A 591 37.94 -2.50 37.65
C SER A 591 39.21 -2.55 36.82
N ASN A 592 39.60 -1.45 36.19
CA ASN A 592 40.81 -1.41 35.36
C ASN A 592 42.05 -0.95 36.15
N SER A 593 41.85 -0.45 37.37
CA SER A 593 42.88 -0.06 38.34
C SER A 593 42.51 -0.59 39.73
N GLY A 594 43.50 -0.68 40.62
CA GLY A 594 43.27 -0.96 42.03
C GLY A 594 43.14 0.34 42.83
N GLY A 595 42.29 0.36 43.85
CA GLY A 595 42.12 1.54 44.69
C GLY A 595 40.99 1.41 45.70
N ASP A 596 40.94 2.35 46.65
CA ASP A 596 39.89 2.43 47.64
C ASP A 596 38.59 2.94 47.02
N ALA A 597 37.48 2.32 47.41
CA ALA A 597 36.14 2.64 46.96
C ALA A 597 35.13 2.47 48.11
N ALA A 598 33.93 2.99 47.92
CA ALA A 598 32.83 2.81 48.87
C ALA A 598 31.59 2.30 48.14
N ILE A 599 30.98 1.26 48.68
CA ILE A 599 29.65 0.81 48.31
C ILE A 599 28.65 1.46 49.26
N THR A 600 27.70 2.20 48.72
CA THR A 600 26.60 2.77 49.47
C THR A 600 25.28 2.15 49.02
N VAL A 601 24.45 1.68 49.94
CA VAL A 601 23.06 1.32 49.65
C VAL A 601 22.16 2.46 50.10
N SER A 602 21.32 2.94 49.20
CA SER A 602 20.40 4.06 49.45
C SER A 602 18.95 3.68 49.15
N ASN A 603 18.01 4.33 49.85
CA ASN A 603 16.58 4.21 49.55
C ASN A 603 16.16 5.11 48.37
N ALA A 604 14.88 5.04 47.98
CA ALA A 604 14.34 5.87 46.90
C ALA A 604 14.37 7.39 47.16
N LEU A 605 14.56 7.82 48.41
CA LEU A 605 14.76 9.23 48.79
C LEU A 605 16.24 9.65 48.74
N GLY A 606 17.14 8.76 48.33
CA GLY A 606 18.58 9.00 48.29
C GLY A 606 19.28 8.96 49.65
N GLN A 607 18.58 8.59 50.73
CA GLN A 607 19.20 8.45 52.05
C GLN A 607 20.12 7.24 52.08
N SER A 608 21.37 7.44 52.50
CA SER A 608 22.34 6.37 52.71
C SER A 608 21.94 5.52 53.92
N LEU A 609 21.72 4.22 53.70
CA LEU A 609 21.32 3.26 54.73
C LEU A 609 22.45 2.32 55.14
N LEU A 610 23.40 2.08 54.23
CA LEU A 610 24.57 1.24 54.46
C LEU A 610 25.74 1.80 53.67
N ILE A 611 26.90 1.90 54.30
CA ILE A 611 28.16 2.24 53.64
C ILE A 611 29.16 1.14 53.96
N LYS A 612 29.76 0.56 52.92
CA LYS A 612 30.78 -0.48 53.02
C LYS A 612 32.03 -0.02 52.28
N PRO A 613 33.13 0.33 52.98
CA PRO A 613 34.40 0.57 52.32
C PRO A 613 34.91 -0.74 51.69
N VAL A 614 35.47 -0.65 50.49
CA VAL A 614 36.01 -1.78 49.74
C VAL A 614 37.28 -1.36 49.02
N THR A 615 38.22 -2.28 48.85
CA THR A 615 39.37 -2.06 47.96
C THR A 615 39.10 -2.83 46.67
N LEU A 616 39.09 -2.13 45.54
CA LEU A 616 39.00 -2.75 44.24
C LEU A 616 40.40 -3.17 43.78
N HIS A 617 40.48 -4.32 43.11
CA HIS A 617 41.65 -4.80 42.41
C HIS A 617 41.44 -4.69 40.90
N ARG A 618 42.53 -4.54 40.14
CA ARG A 618 42.47 -4.62 38.68
C ARG A 618 41.94 -6.00 38.27
N GLY A 619 40.98 -6.03 37.36
CA GLY A 619 40.24 -7.22 36.93
C GLY A 619 38.84 -7.31 37.55
N LEU A 620 38.27 -8.51 37.52
CA LEU A 620 36.94 -8.77 38.07
C LEU A 620 36.98 -8.77 39.61
N ASN A 621 36.16 -7.93 40.22
CA ASN A 621 35.92 -7.91 41.66
C ASN A 621 34.53 -8.49 41.92
N THR A 622 34.44 -9.36 42.94
CA THR A 622 33.17 -9.92 43.40
C THR A 622 33.01 -9.59 44.87
N ILE A 623 31.98 -8.80 45.20
CA ILE A 623 31.80 -8.25 46.53
C ILE A 623 30.39 -8.58 47.02
N SER A 624 30.30 -9.25 48.18
CA SER A 624 29.02 -9.52 48.84
C SER A 624 28.64 -8.39 49.79
N VAL A 625 27.39 -7.94 49.72
CA VAL A 625 26.80 -6.90 50.56
C VAL A 625 25.71 -7.54 51.41
N ALA A 626 25.86 -7.50 52.74
CA ALA A 626 24.84 -8.01 53.65
C ALA A 626 23.66 -7.03 53.75
N LEU A 627 22.44 -7.55 53.66
CA LEU A 627 21.19 -6.78 53.61
C LEU A 627 20.28 -7.05 54.81
N ASN A 628 20.75 -7.79 55.82
CA ASN A 628 19.96 -8.27 56.97
C ASN A 628 19.27 -7.15 57.78
N THR A 629 19.80 -5.93 57.70
CA THR A 629 19.28 -4.77 58.42
C THR A 629 18.29 -3.94 57.59
N LEU A 630 18.05 -4.32 56.33
CA LEU A 630 17.19 -3.59 55.40
C LEU A 630 15.82 -4.28 55.27
N ALA A 631 14.75 -3.50 55.39
CA ALA A 631 13.40 -3.98 55.13
C ALA A 631 13.19 -4.31 53.63
N PRO A 632 12.18 -5.13 53.27
CA PRO A 632 11.83 -5.34 51.87
C PRO A 632 11.45 -4.04 51.15
N ALA A 633 12.21 -3.65 50.13
CA ALA A 633 11.97 -2.47 49.30
C ALA A 633 12.86 -2.50 48.05
N THR A 634 12.65 -1.53 47.16
CA THR A 634 13.62 -1.21 46.10
C THR A 634 14.72 -0.30 46.67
N TYR A 635 15.97 -0.69 46.43
CA TYR A 635 17.17 0.04 46.85
C TYR A 635 18.07 0.33 45.67
N PHE A 636 18.98 1.29 45.86
CA PHE A 636 20.02 1.64 44.90
C PHE A 636 21.39 1.37 45.51
N LEU A 637 22.15 0.48 44.88
CA LEU A 637 23.57 0.30 45.18
C LEU A 637 24.36 1.34 44.39
N VAL A 638 25.19 2.10 45.09
CA VAL A 638 26.07 3.13 44.56
C VAL A 638 27.51 2.69 44.82
N LEU A 639 28.34 2.63 43.79
CA LEU A 639 29.78 2.44 43.92
C LEU A 639 30.48 3.76 43.61
N GLU A 640 31.23 4.28 44.57
CA GLU A 640 32.06 5.46 44.40
C GLU A 640 33.54 5.06 44.41
N SER A 641 34.26 5.35 43.31
CA SER A 641 35.67 5.01 43.14
C SER A 641 36.33 6.05 42.22
N ALA A 642 37.49 6.57 42.62
CA ALA A 642 38.29 7.52 41.83
C ALA A 642 37.47 8.69 41.22
N GLY A 643 36.55 9.28 42.00
CA GLY A 643 35.69 10.39 41.56
C GLY A 643 34.53 10.00 40.64
N ARG A 644 34.32 8.70 40.39
CA ARG A 644 33.20 8.16 39.59
C ARG A 644 32.16 7.53 40.50
N ARG A 645 30.89 7.67 40.09
CA ARG A 645 29.71 7.17 40.81
C ARG A 645 28.88 6.30 39.88
N LEU A 646 28.78 5.02 40.18
CA LEU A 646 27.97 4.04 39.45
C LEU A 646 26.77 3.65 40.28
N VAL A 647 25.58 3.57 39.67
CA VAL A 647 24.33 3.28 40.38
C VAL A 647 23.60 2.13 39.72
N LYS A 648 23.16 1.14 40.51
CA LYS A 648 22.30 0.04 40.06
C LYS A 648 21.17 -0.23 41.05
N PRO A 649 19.91 -0.29 40.58
CA PRO A 649 18.78 -0.66 41.44
C PRO A 649 18.75 -2.17 41.70
N PHE A 650 18.25 -2.57 42.86
CA PHE A 650 17.89 -3.95 43.18
C PHE A 650 16.66 -4.02 44.10
N LEU A 651 15.96 -5.14 44.08
CA LEU A 651 14.81 -5.40 44.93
C LEU A 651 15.23 -6.29 46.11
N LYS A 652 14.99 -5.87 47.36
CA LYS A 652 15.12 -6.71 48.56
C LYS A 652 13.77 -7.32 48.91
N ARG A 653 13.74 -8.63 49.21
CA ARG A 653 12.58 -9.37 49.73
C ARG A 653 12.91 -10.02 51.08
N ASN A 654 11.88 -10.43 51.81
CA ASN A 654 12.04 -11.37 52.92
C ASN A 654 12.56 -12.71 52.38
N GLU A 655 13.21 -13.49 53.24
CA GLU A 655 13.51 -14.90 52.95
C GLU A 655 12.27 -15.69 52.54
#